data_AF-A0A935XEV4-F1
#
_entry.id   AF-A0A935XEV4-F1
#
_cell.length_a   1.000
_cell.length_b   1.000
_cell.length_c   1.000
_cell.angle_alpha   90.00
_cell.angle_beta   90.00
_cell.angle_gamma   90.00
#
_symmetry.space_group_name_H-M   'P 1'
#
loop_
_entity.id
_entity.type
_entity.pdbx_description
1 polymer ?
#
loop_
_entity_poly.entity_id
_entity_poly.type
_entity_poly.pdbx_seq_one_letter_code
_entity_poly.pdbx_strand_id
1 'polypeptide(L)'
;MFHRLAERAPRIVWAARLITACILATVAACGGSEGGNATGSNGPNNPKTGALAVTVSGLPGGSSAGVTITNTAGYSRTVSGTETIASLAPGAYDVTAAEVTAGLDKFGAAPATQAVTIAAGTTTPVSVGYAILTGSLAITAAGLPSGANPEILVTGPSSFSRTVSAGATLGGLAPGAYRLTPATHVVDNNTYASTAATLDVAVAASTTPTPVAFTYALASGSLVVTISGLPTGASGTATVTGPNDFRRTAAAGERLVNLTPGRYTVSGDPVTVGLDGYRAPAPVTVDVAPSISPVSAALPYALATGRLSVNVGGLPGGASAAITVTGPNAYSQTITETQALTGLAPGDYTIAATPVTAGALTYTGAPTSQVVAVAASAVAATATVTYAVTTGSLVVTITGLPQAVPASITVTGPSAYSAQVANTSTLSNLTPGTYTITANNAVAGTHTYAPTPATRTVTVTAGATAASAAFTYALASGGIAVTITGLPNGTAGDLTITGPNGYSRAVTATTLILGLPVGTYTIAARAVGSGAWAPNPASQNVAVAPSTSAITATVNYVSSVGTLAVTINGLPIGVNAAVTVTGPGAYSRALTATTSIAGLIGGLYTVAAAAVTNSGTTYSPTTASSNVSVGGGATSTATVTYTASAPPPPSGPNLTIDGMHVQQVVQTYAGTVPLVAGRSGLLRVFVKSAAANTVTPTVRVRFYNGATLTSTITISAPTSSVPQTVNQGTLTSSWNYTIPGSTIQPGLRILADVDPTNTVSESSDSDNSFPLNGTPATMDVRSVPTFNIRMVPVLQSVNGLQGGVTVGNADSYLADTRALYPINTVDADVRAAFTTSAGALQSGDANGAWGQILSEVNALRTADGSSRYYYGIVKVSYGSGIAGLGYVPGRAAIGWDYLPSASDVMAHELGHNFGRFHAPSCGAGGPDNAYPLSNGKIETFGYNIATNALKDTATNYDLMGYCNPTWISAYTFNAVLSYRAANPFSASAAISGGYARRGMLVWGRVQNGQVILEPTFEVDAPPSLPQRPGRHRLQGFGALGESLFDFSFDGERVADHPDGTTEHFAFVVPYGMMRGMQPTRVRLAAAGQQAEFTSVGSATASAAPRGAARGLARGPRAMERRRDARRAGAAPADRGDPRLRPRGRRPGLHRRVVARPDDVGRGAQRPPARQRVAVRTAASALAPRLADDPAHDGL
;
A
#
# COMPACT_ATOMS: atom_id res chain seq x y z
N MET A 1 -5.05 25.36 53.65
CA MET A 1 -6.39 25.30 54.28
C MET A 1 -6.25 24.44 55.54
N PHE A 2 -6.77 24.80 56.72
CA PHE A 2 -7.64 25.93 57.10
C PHE A 2 -7.12 26.72 58.31
N HIS A 3 -7.72 27.89 58.58
CA HIS A 3 -7.40 28.81 59.69
C HIS A 3 -7.88 28.31 61.08
N ARG A 4 -7.28 28.84 62.15
CA ARG A 4 -7.90 29.89 63.00
C ARG A 4 -6.90 30.65 63.89
N LEU A 5 -7.28 31.86 64.25
CA LEU A 5 -6.60 32.81 65.14
C LEU A 5 -7.54 33.15 66.31
N ALA A 6 -6.98 33.35 67.51
CA ALA A 6 -7.48 34.24 68.57
C ALA A 6 -6.49 34.26 69.76
N GLU A 7 -6.51 35.19 70.71
CA GLU A 7 -6.56 36.67 70.68
C GLU A 7 -6.24 37.17 72.12
N ARG A 8 -5.79 38.42 72.29
CA ARG A 8 -5.78 39.27 73.52
C ARG A 8 -4.64 39.15 74.56
N ALA A 9 -4.15 40.34 74.93
CA ALA A 9 -3.59 40.71 76.24
C ALA A 9 -4.63 41.62 76.98
N PRO A 10 -4.39 42.28 78.15
CA PRO A 10 -3.46 43.43 78.23
C PRO A 10 -2.80 43.82 79.61
N ARG A 11 -1.59 44.37 79.53
CA ARG A 11 -1.07 45.62 80.16
C ARG A 11 -1.55 46.19 81.54
N ILE A 12 -0.54 46.65 82.32
CA ILE A 12 -0.35 48.01 82.95
C ILE A 12 -0.58 48.24 84.48
N VAL A 13 0.55 48.54 85.17
CA VAL A 13 0.84 49.57 86.22
C VAL A 13 0.08 49.58 87.56
N TRP A 14 0.83 49.66 88.69
CA TRP A 14 0.86 50.77 89.67
C TRP A 14 1.98 50.55 90.71
N ALA A 15 2.36 51.60 91.47
CA ALA A 15 3.43 51.54 92.49
C ALA A 15 3.21 52.58 93.61
N ALA A 16 3.64 52.31 94.86
CA ALA A 16 3.85 53.32 95.91
C ALA A 16 4.55 52.80 97.19
N ARG A 17 5.67 53.47 97.56
CA ARG A 17 6.12 53.97 98.90
C ARG A 17 6.32 52.97 100.09
N LEU A 18 7.27 53.07 101.05
CA LEU A 18 7.96 54.16 101.79
C LEU A 18 7.02 54.91 102.79
N ILE A 19 7.35 55.34 104.03
CA ILE A 19 8.57 55.47 104.87
C ILE A 19 8.19 55.38 106.39
N THR A 20 9.19 55.34 107.31
CA THR A 20 9.18 55.83 108.74
C THR A 20 8.44 54.98 109.80
N ALA A 21 8.77 55.02 111.12
CA ALA A 21 9.69 55.90 111.88
C ALA A 21 10.30 55.24 113.16
N CYS A 22 11.44 55.76 113.65
CA CYS A 22 11.71 56.37 115.00
C CYS A 22 11.13 55.72 116.32
N ILE A 23 11.72 55.80 117.53
CA ILE A 23 12.94 56.45 118.10
C ILE A 23 13.20 56.03 119.59
N LEU A 24 14.39 56.37 120.15
CA LEU A 24 14.77 56.58 121.60
C LEU A 24 15.21 55.45 122.57
N ALA A 25 16.11 55.86 123.50
CA ALA A 25 16.33 55.50 124.92
C ALA A 25 16.46 54.01 125.36
N THR A 26 17.55 53.47 125.96
CA THR A 26 18.50 53.83 127.06
C THR A 26 18.14 53.35 128.48
N VAL A 27 19.16 53.09 129.31
CA VAL A 27 19.15 52.59 130.72
C VAL A 27 18.84 51.08 130.81
N ALA A 28 19.69 50.16 131.31
CA ALA A 28 20.73 50.08 132.37
C ALA A 28 20.22 49.66 133.77
N ALA A 29 21.13 49.22 134.66
CA ALA A 29 20.93 48.70 136.03
C ALA A 29 20.30 47.27 136.15
N CYS A 30 20.48 46.51 137.25
CA CYS A 30 21.65 46.27 138.13
C CYS A 30 21.33 45.14 139.17
N GLY A 31 22.36 44.65 139.88
CA GLY A 31 22.25 43.86 141.13
C GLY A 31 21.95 42.37 140.94
N GLY A 32 22.31 41.47 141.85
CA GLY A 32 23.09 41.53 143.11
C GLY A 32 23.36 40.08 143.58
N SER A 33 23.89 39.74 144.77
CA SER A 33 24.72 40.40 145.81
C SER A 33 25.24 39.27 146.76
N GLU A 34 26.02 39.39 147.85
CA GLU A 34 26.61 40.52 148.59
C GLU A 34 27.75 40.01 149.52
N GLY A 35 28.73 40.87 149.88
CA GLY A 35 29.66 40.65 151.00
C GLY A 35 30.78 39.58 150.84
N GLY A 36 31.78 39.51 151.73
CA GLY A 36 32.07 40.47 152.80
C GLY A 36 33.17 40.05 153.79
N ASN A 37 34.23 40.86 153.87
CA ASN A 37 35.17 41.03 154.99
C ASN A 37 36.26 39.97 155.28
N ALA A 38 37.40 40.49 155.75
CA ALA A 38 38.71 39.86 155.91
C ALA A 38 38.89 38.91 157.12
N THR A 39 39.91 38.03 157.07
CA THR A 39 41.14 38.05 157.94
C THR A 39 42.00 36.77 157.81
N GLY A 40 43.32 36.86 158.11
CA GLY A 40 44.08 35.75 158.74
C GLY A 40 44.95 34.76 157.93
N SER A 41 46.26 35.03 157.87
CA SER A 41 47.41 34.09 158.11
C SER A 41 47.57 32.69 157.45
N ASN A 42 48.76 32.47 156.86
CA ASN A 42 49.65 31.29 156.89
C ASN A 42 49.25 29.90 156.29
N GLY A 43 50.11 29.34 155.41
CA GLY A 43 50.23 27.88 155.16
C GLY A 43 50.57 27.45 153.70
N PRO A 44 51.59 26.57 153.45
CA PRO A 44 51.96 26.12 152.08
C PRO A 44 51.59 24.64 151.76
N ASN A 45 51.54 24.27 150.47
CA ASN A 45 51.71 22.90 149.95
C ASN A 45 51.91 22.89 148.40
N ASN A 46 52.48 21.81 147.81
CA ASN A 46 53.04 21.78 146.44
C ASN A 46 52.54 20.57 145.59
N PRO A 47 52.09 20.73 144.31
CA PRO A 47 51.50 19.65 143.48
C PRO A 47 52.52 18.77 142.73
N LYS A 48 52.05 17.68 142.09
CA LYS A 48 52.89 16.54 141.60
C LYS A 48 52.72 16.08 140.12
N THR A 49 51.92 16.74 139.27
CA THR A 49 51.59 16.27 137.89
C THR A 49 51.69 17.37 136.83
N GLY A 50 51.78 17.01 135.54
CA GLY A 50 51.83 17.94 134.39
C GLY A 50 50.73 17.72 133.34
N ALA A 51 50.86 18.34 132.16
CA ALA A 51 49.89 18.26 131.06
C ALA A 51 50.54 18.38 129.67
N LEU A 52 49.82 17.97 128.61
CA LEU A 52 50.22 18.08 127.20
C LEU A 52 49.11 18.75 126.38
N ALA A 53 49.40 19.85 125.69
CA ALA A 53 48.48 20.52 124.78
C ALA A 53 48.79 20.14 123.32
N VAL A 54 48.00 19.25 122.74
CA VAL A 54 48.13 18.79 121.34
C VAL A 54 47.33 19.71 120.45
N THR A 55 47.98 20.34 119.47
CA THR A 55 47.33 21.18 118.45
C THR A 55 47.42 20.50 117.09
N VAL A 56 46.29 20.23 116.44
CA VAL A 56 46.23 19.67 115.09
C VAL A 56 45.85 20.75 114.08
N SER A 57 46.55 20.78 112.94
CA SER A 57 46.28 21.71 111.84
C SER A 57 46.46 21.05 110.47
N GLY A 58 45.95 21.69 109.42
CA GLY A 58 46.12 21.22 108.02
C GLY A 58 45.16 20.13 107.55
N LEU A 59 44.33 19.56 108.43
CA LEU A 59 43.21 18.69 108.05
C LEU A 59 41.96 19.51 107.70
N PRO A 60 41.10 19.04 106.76
CA PRO A 60 39.79 19.64 106.51
C PRO A 60 38.89 19.57 107.76
N GLY A 61 38.10 20.62 108.00
CA GLY A 61 37.22 20.72 109.17
C GLY A 61 36.25 19.54 109.28
N GLY A 62 36.21 18.91 110.47
CA GLY A 62 35.42 17.70 110.73
C GLY A 62 36.17 16.37 110.49
N SER A 63 37.38 16.39 109.94
CA SER A 63 38.22 15.19 109.81
C SER A 63 38.80 14.79 111.16
N SER A 64 38.66 13.52 111.56
CA SER A 64 39.31 13.00 112.77
C SER A 64 40.81 12.86 112.54
N ALA A 65 41.61 13.50 113.39
CA ALA A 65 43.06 13.33 113.40
C ALA A 65 43.45 11.92 113.89
N GLY A 66 44.52 11.36 113.34
CA GLY A 66 45.05 10.03 113.72
C GLY A 66 46.15 10.09 114.78
N VAL A 67 46.07 11.00 115.76
CA VAL A 67 47.22 11.34 116.64
C VAL A 67 47.19 10.54 117.93
N THR A 68 48.18 9.68 118.16
CA THR A 68 48.31 8.81 119.32
C THR A 68 49.53 9.19 120.16
N ILE A 69 49.31 9.44 121.44
CA ILE A 69 50.30 9.83 122.45
C ILE A 69 50.61 8.62 123.32
N THR A 70 51.87 8.21 123.42
CA THR A 70 52.32 7.03 124.19
C THR A 70 53.50 7.34 125.10
N ASN A 71 53.76 6.52 126.14
CA ASN A 71 55.05 6.55 126.85
C ASN A 71 55.54 5.15 127.26
N THR A 72 56.81 5.07 127.68
CA THR A 72 57.48 3.84 128.14
C THR A 72 56.97 3.33 129.49
N ALA A 73 56.14 4.08 130.20
CA ALA A 73 55.45 3.65 131.42
C ALA A 73 54.06 3.04 131.15
N GLY A 74 53.70 2.82 129.88
CA GLY A 74 52.46 2.16 129.47
C GLY A 74 51.26 3.08 129.25
N TYR A 75 51.43 4.40 129.30
CA TYR A 75 50.39 5.33 128.86
C TYR A 75 50.20 5.23 127.34
N SER A 76 48.95 5.21 126.88
CA SER A 76 48.57 5.31 125.48
C SER A 76 47.20 5.97 125.33
N ARG A 77 47.08 6.99 124.47
CA ARG A 77 45.80 7.64 124.13
C ARG A 77 45.83 8.27 122.75
N THR A 78 44.81 7.99 121.93
CA THR A 78 44.55 8.72 120.67
C THR A 78 43.67 9.95 120.93
N VAL A 79 43.96 11.06 120.25
CA VAL A 79 43.14 12.28 120.19
C VAL A 79 42.73 12.55 118.74
N SER A 80 41.45 12.85 118.54
CA SER A 80 40.83 13.05 117.22
C SER A 80 40.95 14.49 116.69
N GLY A 81 41.66 15.37 117.40
CA GLY A 81 41.83 16.78 117.07
C GLY A 81 42.67 17.53 118.12
N THR A 82 42.57 18.85 118.14
CA THR A 82 43.24 19.71 119.13
C THR A 82 42.64 19.51 120.53
N GLU A 83 43.45 19.11 121.51
CA GLU A 83 43.02 18.80 122.88
C GLU A 83 44.16 18.99 123.90
N THR A 84 43.83 19.37 125.14
CA THR A 84 44.80 19.40 126.26
C THR A 84 44.56 18.25 127.23
N ILE A 85 45.55 17.37 127.35
CA ILE A 85 45.55 16.19 128.22
C ILE A 85 46.18 16.57 129.56
N ALA A 86 45.39 16.59 130.64
CA ALA A 86 45.83 16.96 131.97
C ALA A 86 46.25 15.75 132.84
N SER A 87 46.89 16.02 133.98
CA SER A 87 47.28 15.04 135.01
C SER A 87 48.23 13.93 134.53
N LEU A 88 49.05 14.22 133.52
CA LEU A 88 50.07 13.32 133.03
C LEU A 88 51.27 13.25 134.00
N ALA A 89 51.85 12.05 134.11
CA ALA A 89 53.08 11.85 134.88
C ALA A 89 54.26 12.54 134.16
N PRO A 90 55.16 13.24 134.87
CA PRO A 90 56.35 13.83 134.27
C PRO A 90 57.23 12.76 133.61
N GLY A 91 57.72 13.04 132.40
CA GLY A 91 58.45 12.07 131.58
C GLY A 91 58.35 12.36 130.07
N ALA A 92 58.98 11.52 129.26
CA ALA A 92 58.92 11.60 127.80
C ALA A 92 57.71 10.84 127.23
N TYR A 93 57.08 11.39 126.19
CA TYR A 93 55.95 10.84 125.46
C TYR A 93 56.18 10.98 123.96
N ASP A 94 55.84 9.94 123.19
CA ASP A 94 55.87 9.97 121.72
C ASP A 94 54.47 10.28 121.17
N VAL A 95 54.39 11.27 120.29
CA VAL A 95 53.17 11.74 119.63
C VAL A 95 53.23 11.35 118.16
N THR A 96 52.51 10.30 117.78
CA THR A 96 52.53 9.70 116.43
C THR A 96 51.23 9.93 115.69
N ALA A 97 51.29 10.35 114.43
CA ALA A 97 50.16 10.77 113.61
C ALA A 97 50.02 9.89 112.35
N ALA A 98 48.90 9.16 112.26
CA ALA A 98 48.57 8.34 111.09
C ALA A 98 48.02 9.18 109.92
N GLU A 99 48.18 8.70 108.69
CA GLU A 99 47.62 9.34 107.49
C GLU A 99 46.08 9.36 107.55
N VAL A 100 45.48 10.51 107.25
CA VAL A 100 44.03 10.75 107.28
C VAL A 100 43.51 10.89 105.84
N THR A 101 42.48 10.14 105.49
CA THR A 101 41.75 10.31 104.22
C THR A 101 40.50 11.16 104.47
N ALA A 102 40.32 12.23 103.68
CA ALA A 102 39.19 13.14 103.78
C ALA A 102 38.66 13.49 102.38
N GLY A 103 37.41 13.10 102.09
CA GLY A 103 36.84 13.22 100.75
C GLY A 103 37.53 12.28 99.76
N LEU A 104 38.09 12.83 98.69
CA LEU A 104 38.91 12.07 97.72
C LEU A 104 40.41 12.10 98.06
N ASP A 105 40.84 12.89 99.05
CA ASP A 105 42.24 13.22 99.27
C ASP A 105 42.84 12.63 100.55
N LYS A 106 44.15 12.45 100.55
CA LYS A 106 44.96 11.90 101.64
C LYS A 106 45.86 12.96 102.24
N PHE A 107 46.01 12.96 103.55
CA PHE A 107 46.76 13.96 104.32
C PHE A 107 47.71 13.26 105.30
N GLY A 108 48.99 13.62 105.29
CA GLY A 108 50.03 13.05 106.15
C GLY A 108 50.71 14.12 107.01
N ALA A 109 51.12 13.76 108.22
CA ALA A 109 51.86 14.64 109.12
C ALA A 109 53.38 14.49 108.95
N ALA A 110 54.12 15.59 109.06
CA ALA A 110 55.57 15.61 108.92
C ALA A 110 56.23 16.49 110.01
N PRO A 111 57.07 15.94 110.90
CA PRO A 111 57.36 14.52 111.08
C PRO A 111 56.14 13.75 111.61
N ALA A 112 56.01 12.48 111.22
CA ALA A 112 54.90 11.63 111.62
C ALA A 112 54.94 11.19 113.10
N THR A 113 56.11 11.28 113.76
CA THR A 113 56.28 11.05 115.19
C THR A 113 57.12 12.18 115.80
N GLN A 114 56.74 12.67 116.98
CA GLN A 114 57.43 13.71 117.75
C GLN A 114 57.58 13.27 119.22
N ALA A 115 58.80 13.27 119.75
CA ALA A 115 59.07 13.02 121.16
C ALA A 115 58.97 14.32 121.99
N VAL A 116 58.23 14.29 123.10
CA VAL A 116 57.92 15.47 123.93
C VAL A 116 58.08 15.14 125.42
N THR A 117 58.77 15.99 126.17
CA THR A 117 58.92 15.81 127.63
C THR A 117 57.96 16.72 128.41
N ILE A 118 57.27 16.15 129.40
CA ILE A 118 56.34 16.84 130.30
C ILE A 118 57.00 16.99 131.66
N ALA A 119 56.96 18.19 132.23
CA ALA A 119 57.41 18.48 133.59
C ALA A 119 56.23 18.62 134.57
N ALA A 120 56.51 18.48 135.88
CA ALA A 120 55.49 18.71 136.90
C ALA A 120 55.08 20.19 136.96
N GLY A 121 53.78 20.46 137.06
CA GLY A 121 53.21 21.80 137.16
C GLY A 121 53.09 22.57 135.83
N THR A 122 53.51 21.99 134.70
CA THR A 122 53.50 22.68 133.38
C THR A 122 52.62 21.97 132.35
N THR A 123 52.11 22.74 131.38
CA THR A 123 51.50 22.23 130.15
C THR A 123 52.50 22.35 128.99
N THR A 124 53.03 21.24 128.49
CA THR A 124 53.92 21.25 127.31
C THR A 124 53.07 21.31 126.02
N PRO A 125 53.32 22.23 125.08
CA PRO A 125 52.64 22.24 123.78
C PRO A 125 53.30 21.29 122.77
N VAL A 126 52.50 20.72 121.86
CA VAL A 126 52.97 19.97 120.67
C VAL A 126 52.03 20.24 119.49
N SER A 127 52.59 20.35 118.28
CA SER A 127 51.84 20.69 117.06
C SER A 127 51.98 19.60 116.00
N VAL A 128 50.86 19.07 115.53
CA VAL A 128 50.79 18.10 114.43
C VAL A 128 50.15 18.77 113.22
N GLY A 129 51.00 19.26 112.31
CA GLY A 129 50.58 19.79 111.02
C GLY A 129 50.48 18.68 109.98
N TYR A 130 49.31 18.56 109.34
CA TYR A 130 49.08 17.69 108.19
C TYR A 130 49.25 18.47 106.88
N ALA A 131 49.82 17.83 105.88
CA ALA A 131 49.88 18.31 104.50
C ALA A 131 49.15 17.32 103.58
N ILE A 132 48.52 17.83 102.52
CA ILE A 132 47.92 16.98 101.50
C ILE A 132 49.01 16.21 100.73
N LEU A 133 48.76 14.93 100.46
CA LEU A 133 49.65 14.02 99.75
C LEU A 133 49.18 13.71 98.32
N THR A 134 47.90 13.93 98.03
CA THR A 134 47.27 13.64 96.72
C THR A 134 46.88 14.90 95.96
N GLY A 135 46.69 14.74 94.65
CA GLY A 135 46.05 15.74 93.80
C GLY A 135 44.81 15.19 93.09
N SER A 136 44.18 16.05 92.30
CA SER A 136 43.00 15.73 91.50
C SER A 136 43.14 16.26 90.07
N LEU A 137 42.53 15.57 89.11
CA LEU A 137 42.32 16.04 87.72
C LEU A 137 40.84 16.36 87.50
N ALA A 138 40.52 17.53 86.95
CA ALA A 138 39.16 17.86 86.48
C ALA A 138 39.13 17.82 84.95
N ILE A 139 38.46 16.82 84.37
CA ILE A 139 38.58 16.51 82.94
C ILE A 139 37.30 16.91 82.21
N THR A 140 37.43 17.72 81.16
CA THR A 140 36.32 18.30 80.39
C THR A 140 36.46 18.00 78.90
N ALA A 141 35.35 18.00 78.18
CA ALA A 141 35.31 17.88 76.72
C ALA A 141 34.42 18.97 76.12
N ALA A 142 34.79 19.48 74.94
CA ALA A 142 34.07 20.51 74.21
C ALA A 142 34.02 20.17 72.70
N GLY A 143 33.08 20.75 71.95
CA GLY A 143 32.92 20.51 70.51
C GLY A 143 32.09 19.26 70.13
N LEU A 144 31.47 18.62 71.13
CA LEU A 144 30.50 17.53 70.96
C LEU A 144 29.04 18.02 71.04
N PRO A 145 28.07 17.25 70.52
CA PRO A 145 26.64 17.47 70.78
C PRO A 145 26.29 17.42 72.28
N SER A 146 25.21 18.09 72.67
CA SER A 146 24.80 18.22 74.08
C SER A 146 24.46 16.86 74.70
N GLY A 147 25.15 16.50 75.79
CA GLY A 147 24.94 15.26 76.54
C GLY A 147 25.92 14.13 76.20
N ALA A 148 26.79 14.31 75.21
CA ALA A 148 27.80 13.33 74.83
C ALA A 148 29.05 13.41 75.74
N ASN A 149 29.32 12.34 76.49
CA ASN A 149 30.42 12.25 77.46
C ASN A 149 31.43 11.17 77.01
N PRO A 150 32.50 11.52 76.29
CA PRO A 150 33.47 10.56 75.76
C PRO A 150 34.33 9.94 76.85
N GLU A 151 34.80 8.72 76.60
CA GLU A 151 35.75 8.04 77.49
C GLU A 151 37.18 8.54 77.27
N ILE A 152 37.92 8.69 78.37
CA ILE A 152 39.30 9.16 78.40
C ILE A 152 40.09 8.21 79.30
N LEU A 153 41.10 7.54 78.73
CA LEU A 153 42.01 6.67 79.46
C LEU A 153 43.09 7.53 80.14
N VAL A 154 43.12 7.52 81.46
CA VAL A 154 44.14 8.20 82.28
C VAL A 154 45.15 7.18 82.76
N THR A 155 46.43 7.39 82.45
CA THR A 155 47.56 6.56 82.90
C THR A 155 48.56 7.42 83.67
N GLY A 156 49.34 6.83 84.59
CA GLY A 156 50.23 7.61 85.45
C GLY A 156 51.22 6.77 86.28
N PRO A 157 51.79 7.34 87.35
CA PRO A 157 52.80 6.69 88.19
C PRO A 157 52.32 5.39 88.82
N SER A 158 53.26 4.53 89.23
CA SER A 158 52.97 3.25 89.92
C SER A 158 52.01 2.32 89.17
N SER A 159 52.07 2.33 87.83
CA SER A 159 51.15 1.59 86.94
C SER A 159 49.67 2.00 87.05
N PHE A 160 49.38 3.22 87.50
CA PHE A 160 48.01 3.75 87.51
C PHE A 160 47.42 3.74 86.09
N SER A 161 46.23 3.16 85.95
CA SER A 161 45.45 3.17 84.72
C SER A 161 43.95 3.14 85.03
N ARG A 162 43.18 4.07 84.49
CA ARG A 162 41.73 4.17 84.68
C ARG A 162 41.07 4.94 83.54
N THR A 163 40.02 4.36 82.96
CA THR A 163 39.10 5.08 82.06
C THR A 163 38.11 5.91 82.88
N VAL A 164 37.83 7.14 82.45
CA VAL A 164 36.79 8.02 82.99
C VAL A 164 36.03 8.73 81.86
N SER A 165 34.74 8.98 82.03
CA SER A 165 33.99 9.85 81.13
C SER A 165 34.39 11.31 81.35
N ALA A 166 34.43 12.12 80.28
CA ALA A 166 34.59 13.56 80.41
C ALA A 166 33.44 14.19 81.24
N GLY A 167 33.75 15.25 81.98
CA GLY A 167 32.90 15.82 83.03
C GLY A 167 33.22 15.29 84.43
N ALA A 168 34.02 14.22 84.56
CA ALA A 168 34.42 13.67 85.85
C ALA A 168 35.62 14.41 86.48
N THR A 169 35.63 14.48 87.81
CA THR A 169 36.83 14.79 88.61
C THR A 169 37.42 13.49 89.13
N LEU A 170 38.71 13.29 88.89
CA LEU A 170 39.49 12.13 89.30
C LEU A 170 40.48 12.54 90.40
N GLY A 171 40.09 12.34 91.67
CA GLY A 171 40.90 12.65 92.84
C GLY A 171 41.63 11.45 93.45
N GLY A 172 42.41 11.72 94.50
CA GLY A 172 43.23 10.71 95.19
C GLY A 172 44.47 10.28 94.41
N LEU A 173 44.91 11.10 93.44
CA LEU A 173 46.05 10.80 92.57
C LEU A 173 47.39 11.08 93.27
N ALA A 174 48.36 10.19 93.12
CA ALA A 174 49.73 10.43 93.60
C ALA A 174 50.40 11.53 92.74
N PRO A 175 51.18 12.45 93.32
CA PRO A 175 51.84 13.50 92.55
C PRO A 175 52.79 12.94 91.49
N GLY A 176 52.75 13.50 90.28
CA GLY A 176 53.55 13.03 89.14
C GLY A 176 52.91 13.34 87.78
N ALA A 177 53.51 12.83 86.71
CA ALA A 177 53.02 13.01 85.35
C ALA A 177 51.98 11.94 84.98
N TYR A 178 50.84 12.37 84.46
CA TYR A 178 49.75 11.54 83.96
C TYR A 178 49.55 11.78 82.46
N ARG A 179 49.39 10.69 81.69
CA ARG A 179 49.03 10.72 80.27
C ARG A 179 47.54 10.42 80.10
N LEU A 180 46.81 11.36 79.54
CA LEU A 180 45.40 11.23 79.18
C LEU A 180 45.25 10.95 77.69
N THR A 181 44.50 9.92 77.33
CA THR A 181 44.25 9.48 75.94
C THR A 181 42.74 9.45 75.68
N PRO A 182 42.17 10.41 74.91
CA PRO A 182 40.76 10.43 74.57
C PRO A 182 40.40 9.34 73.56
N ALA A 183 39.27 8.66 73.77
CA ALA A 183 38.67 7.79 72.77
C ALA A 183 37.88 8.61 71.73
N THR A 184 37.70 8.06 70.52
CA THR A 184 36.68 8.57 69.59
C THR A 184 35.28 8.27 70.11
N HIS A 185 34.31 9.12 69.81
CA HIS A 185 32.94 9.01 70.32
C HIS A 185 31.91 9.18 69.19
N VAL A 186 30.88 8.35 69.17
CA VAL A 186 29.88 8.34 68.09
C VAL A 186 28.56 8.88 68.62
N VAL A 187 28.02 9.90 67.95
CA VAL A 187 26.73 10.52 68.26
C VAL A 187 25.92 10.64 66.98
N ASP A 188 24.67 10.21 66.97
CA ASP A 188 23.77 10.22 65.79
C ASP A 188 24.40 9.69 64.50
N ASN A 189 25.12 8.57 64.60
CA ASN A 189 25.93 7.96 63.53
C ASN A 189 26.98 8.90 62.89
N ASN A 190 27.55 9.81 63.68
CA ASN A 190 28.72 10.61 63.32
C ASN A 190 29.84 10.39 64.35
N THR A 191 31.05 10.08 63.88
CA THR A 191 32.23 9.92 64.73
C THR A 191 32.89 11.27 64.97
N TYR A 192 33.13 11.58 66.24
CA TYR A 192 33.91 12.71 66.71
C TYR A 192 35.24 12.21 67.29
N ALA A 193 36.31 12.94 67.03
CA ALA A 193 37.65 12.65 67.56
C ALA A 193 38.21 13.90 68.24
N SER A 194 39.07 13.73 69.25
CA SER A 194 39.76 14.87 69.82
C SER A 194 40.85 15.39 68.88
N THR A 195 41.06 16.71 68.86
CA THR A 195 42.16 17.33 68.11
C THR A 195 43.54 17.02 68.71
N ALA A 196 43.61 16.52 69.95
CA ALA A 196 44.83 16.04 70.59
C ALA A 196 44.72 14.53 70.88
N ALA A 197 45.61 13.72 70.30
CA ALA A 197 45.61 12.27 70.48
C ALA A 197 46.01 11.82 71.89
N THR A 198 46.82 12.62 72.59
CA THR A 198 47.20 12.45 74.00
C THR A 198 47.49 13.81 74.62
N LEU A 199 47.34 13.95 75.94
CA LEU A 199 47.88 15.07 76.71
C LEU A 199 48.62 14.57 77.95
N ASP A 200 49.84 15.07 78.18
CA ASP A 200 50.63 14.80 79.38
C ASP A 200 50.48 15.96 80.38
N VAL A 201 50.15 15.65 81.63
CA VAL A 201 49.79 16.64 82.66
C VAL A 201 50.45 16.27 83.98
N ALA A 202 51.17 17.22 84.59
CA ALA A 202 51.70 17.06 85.94
C ALA A 202 50.61 17.36 86.99
N VAL A 203 50.32 16.38 87.85
CA VAL A 203 49.46 16.54 89.03
C VAL A 203 50.35 16.79 90.24
N ALA A 204 50.10 17.89 90.95
CA ALA A 204 50.74 18.21 92.24
C ALA A 204 49.80 17.86 93.40
N ALA A 205 50.35 17.71 94.61
CA ALA A 205 49.53 17.55 95.81
C ALA A 205 48.73 18.85 96.07
N SER A 206 47.40 18.80 95.97
CA SER A 206 46.55 19.98 95.86
C SER A 206 45.07 19.63 96.03
N THR A 207 44.36 20.40 96.88
CA THR A 207 42.89 20.34 97.00
C THR A 207 42.17 20.99 95.82
N THR A 208 42.87 21.75 94.98
CA THR A 208 42.34 22.32 93.73
C THR A 208 42.68 21.37 92.59
N PRO A 209 41.69 20.79 91.87
CA PRO A 209 41.96 19.92 90.74
C PRO A 209 42.68 20.64 89.59
N THR A 210 43.67 19.99 89.00
CA THR A 210 44.33 20.45 87.78
C THR A 210 43.35 20.30 86.60
N PRO A 211 43.01 21.39 85.88
CA PRO A 211 42.03 21.35 84.80
C PRO A 211 42.64 20.76 83.52
N VAL A 212 41.88 19.88 82.86
CA VAL A 212 42.20 19.31 81.55
C VAL A 212 40.99 19.44 80.62
N ALA A 213 41.23 19.85 79.38
CA ALA A 213 40.19 20.03 78.38
C ALA A 213 40.59 19.37 77.05
N PHE A 214 39.69 18.55 76.50
CA PHE A 214 39.83 17.99 75.17
C PHE A 214 38.80 18.60 74.23
N THR A 215 39.26 19.32 73.21
CA THR A 215 38.40 19.75 72.09
C THR A 215 38.20 18.56 71.16
N TYR A 216 36.96 18.31 70.78
CA TYR A 216 36.55 17.35 69.77
C TYR A 216 36.09 18.07 68.51
N ALA A 217 36.34 17.44 67.37
CA ALA A 217 35.83 17.84 66.08
C ALA A 217 35.10 16.65 65.44
N LEU A 218 34.19 16.95 64.53
CA LEU A 218 33.59 15.95 63.66
C LEU A 218 34.69 15.31 62.81
N ALA A 219 34.80 13.98 62.87
CA ALA A 219 35.83 13.19 62.20
C ALA A 219 35.26 12.27 61.10
N SER A 220 33.94 12.27 60.89
CA SER A 220 33.25 11.53 59.82
C SER A 220 32.50 12.45 58.87
N GLY A 221 32.39 12.06 57.60
CA GLY A 221 31.54 12.69 56.60
C GLY A 221 30.26 11.92 56.31
N SER A 222 29.47 12.45 55.37
CA SER A 222 28.30 11.80 54.77
C SER A 222 28.33 11.96 53.25
N LEU A 223 27.72 10.99 52.54
CA LEU A 223 27.60 10.94 51.09
C LEU A 223 26.14 10.61 50.73
N VAL A 224 25.58 11.23 49.69
CA VAL A 224 24.32 10.80 49.08
C VAL A 224 24.55 10.43 47.62
N VAL A 225 24.03 9.29 47.20
CA VAL A 225 24.07 8.86 45.80
C VAL A 225 22.79 9.32 45.11
N THR A 226 22.90 10.12 44.05
CA THR A 226 21.78 10.54 43.21
C THR A 226 21.92 9.93 41.82
N ILE A 227 20.81 9.43 41.27
CA ILE A 227 20.77 8.77 39.96
C ILE A 227 19.77 9.52 39.07
N SER A 228 20.16 9.81 37.83
CA SER A 228 19.33 10.52 36.84
C SER A 228 19.42 9.84 35.46
N GLY A 229 18.52 10.20 34.53
CA GLY A 229 18.52 9.68 33.16
C GLY A 229 17.89 8.29 32.96
N LEU A 230 17.50 7.61 34.04
CA LEU A 230 16.63 6.43 33.97
C LEU A 230 15.15 6.84 33.71
N PRO A 231 14.35 5.99 33.02
CA PRO A 231 12.90 6.21 32.85
C PRO A 231 12.12 6.29 34.16
N THR A 232 11.00 7.00 34.16
CA THR A 232 10.11 7.14 35.31
C THR A 232 9.64 5.78 35.85
N GLY A 233 9.93 5.50 37.12
CA GLY A 233 9.61 4.23 37.78
C GLY A 233 10.71 3.17 37.71
N ALA A 234 11.77 3.38 36.92
CA ALA A 234 12.98 2.55 36.99
C ALA A 234 13.87 3.01 38.16
N SER A 235 14.49 2.04 38.84
CA SER A 235 15.50 2.29 39.87
C SER A 235 16.84 1.67 39.48
N GLY A 236 17.92 2.24 40.01
CA GLY A 236 19.28 1.76 39.81
C GLY A 236 20.00 1.64 41.15
N THR A 237 21.02 0.79 41.18
CA THR A 237 21.98 0.69 42.28
C THR A 237 23.34 1.23 41.84
N ALA A 238 24.18 1.55 42.81
CA ALA A 238 25.56 1.88 42.57
C ALA A 238 26.47 1.26 43.63
N THR A 239 27.61 0.73 43.21
CA THR A 239 28.70 0.34 44.12
C THR A 239 29.50 1.59 44.49
N VAL A 240 29.47 1.96 45.77
CA VAL A 240 30.35 2.96 46.38
C VAL A 240 31.62 2.25 46.88
N THR A 241 32.78 2.80 46.55
CA THR A 241 34.10 2.40 47.05
C THR A 241 34.81 3.60 47.69
N GLY A 242 35.70 3.38 48.65
CA GLY A 242 36.39 4.45 49.39
C GLY A 242 37.60 3.98 50.21
N PRO A 243 38.09 4.81 51.16
CA PRO A 243 39.24 4.50 52.00
C PRO A 243 39.02 3.25 52.87
N ASN A 244 40.10 2.65 53.36
CA ASN A 244 40.08 1.48 54.25
C ASN A 244 39.27 0.29 53.69
N ASP A 245 39.41 0.02 52.39
CA ASP A 245 38.68 -0.99 51.63
C ASP A 245 37.14 -0.90 51.74
N PHE A 246 36.61 0.29 52.05
CA PHE A 246 35.17 0.52 52.10
C PHE A 246 34.54 0.18 50.74
N ARG A 247 33.63 -0.79 50.72
CA ARG A 247 32.81 -1.14 49.56
C ARG A 247 31.38 -1.44 49.98
N ARG A 248 30.41 -0.71 49.43
CA ARG A 248 28.98 -0.89 49.72
C ARG A 248 28.11 -0.56 48.50
N THR A 249 27.08 -1.36 48.25
CA THR A 249 26.01 -0.99 47.30
C THR A 249 25.05 -0.01 47.96
N ALA A 250 24.69 1.05 47.24
CA ALA A 250 23.74 2.08 47.65
C ALA A 250 22.62 2.24 46.63
N ALA A 251 21.41 2.57 47.09
CA ALA A 251 20.25 2.88 46.26
C ALA A 251 20.20 4.37 45.86
N ALA A 252 19.41 4.69 44.83
CA ALA A 252 19.14 6.08 44.45
C ALA A 252 18.49 6.87 45.60
N GLY A 253 19.11 7.98 45.99
CA GLY A 253 18.70 8.81 47.13
C GLY A 253 19.20 8.33 48.49
N GLU A 254 19.94 7.21 48.56
CA GLU A 254 20.45 6.70 49.83
C GLU A 254 21.57 7.58 50.38
N ARG A 255 21.46 7.95 51.65
CA ARG A 255 22.47 8.67 52.41
C ARG A 255 23.35 7.71 53.21
N LEU A 256 24.61 7.59 52.81
CA LEU A 256 25.65 6.94 53.58
C LEU A 256 26.19 7.91 54.65
N VAL A 257 26.32 7.44 55.88
CA VAL A 257 26.76 8.20 57.07
C VAL A 257 27.95 7.52 57.75
N ASN A 258 28.57 8.22 58.69
CA ASN A 258 29.77 7.79 59.41
C ASN A 258 30.97 7.43 58.51
N LEU A 259 31.09 8.06 57.34
CA LEU A 259 32.15 7.76 56.38
C LEU A 259 33.50 8.34 56.82
N THR A 260 34.57 7.55 56.72
CA THR A 260 35.94 8.06 56.90
C THR A 260 36.22 9.15 55.86
N PRO A 261 36.70 10.35 56.22
CA PRO A 261 37.02 11.39 55.27
C PRO A 261 38.07 10.94 54.24
N GLY A 262 37.91 11.36 52.99
CA GLY A 262 38.77 10.93 51.88
C GLY A 262 38.00 10.75 50.58
N ARG A 263 38.66 10.13 49.59
CA ARG A 263 38.14 9.96 48.23
C ARG A 263 37.25 8.74 48.10
N TYR A 264 36.03 8.93 47.57
CA TYR A 264 35.09 7.86 47.26
C TYR A 264 34.79 7.83 45.75
N THR A 265 34.75 6.65 45.17
CA THR A 265 34.36 6.42 43.77
C THR A 265 33.09 5.57 43.73
N VAL A 266 32.10 6.07 42.99
CA VAL A 266 30.76 5.49 42.86
C VAL A 266 30.55 5.04 41.43
N SER A 267 30.24 3.75 41.22
CA SER A 267 30.03 3.15 39.90
C SER A 267 28.61 2.58 39.80
N GLY A 268 27.91 2.88 38.70
CA GLY A 268 26.52 2.47 38.49
C GLY A 268 26.41 1.09 37.83
N ASP A 269 25.56 0.23 38.39
CA ASP A 269 25.29 -1.11 37.86
C ASP A 269 24.37 -1.02 36.61
N PRO A 270 24.51 -1.88 35.57
CA PRO A 270 23.70 -1.76 34.35
C PRO A 270 22.21 -2.00 34.62
N VAL A 271 21.34 -1.10 34.16
CA VAL A 271 19.88 -1.18 34.35
C VAL A 271 19.20 -1.52 33.02
N THR A 272 18.25 -2.46 33.02
CA THR A 272 17.43 -2.76 31.84
C THR A 272 15.97 -2.43 32.12
N VAL A 273 15.33 -1.69 31.22
CA VAL A 273 13.93 -1.25 31.34
C VAL A 273 13.18 -1.72 30.10
N GLY A 274 12.40 -2.79 30.26
CA GLY A 274 11.74 -3.45 29.13
C GLY A 274 12.76 -4.05 28.15
N LEU A 275 12.88 -3.46 26.96
CA LEU A 275 13.79 -3.88 25.88
C LEU A 275 15.02 -2.98 25.74
N ASP A 276 15.16 -1.95 26.59
CA ASP A 276 16.20 -0.93 26.51
C ASP A 276 17.18 -1.04 27.68
N GLY A 277 18.48 -1.11 27.37
CA GLY A 277 19.56 -1.16 28.36
C GLY A 277 20.17 0.23 28.61
N TYR A 278 20.42 0.56 29.87
CA TYR A 278 20.95 1.84 30.35
C TYR A 278 22.24 1.62 31.17
N ARG A 279 23.20 2.55 31.04
CA ARG A 279 24.45 2.55 31.82
C ARG A 279 24.88 3.96 32.19
N ALA A 280 25.56 4.10 33.33
CA ALA A 280 26.40 5.26 33.58
C ALA A 280 27.66 5.18 32.69
N PRO A 281 28.09 6.27 32.01
CA PRO A 281 29.21 6.21 31.07
C PRO A 281 30.58 6.14 31.75
N ALA A 282 30.69 6.60 33.00
CA ALA A 282 31.91 6.51 33.82
C ALA A 282 31.54 6.50 35.32
N PRO A 283 32.42 5.97 36.20
CA PRO A 283 32.30 6.14 37.65
C PRO A 283 32.48 7.62 38.04
N VAL A 284 31.77 8.05 39.09
CA VAL A 284 31.83 9.40 39.65
C VAL A 284 32.69 9.38 40.90
N THR A 285 33.63 10.32 41.03
CA THR A 285 34.53 10.40 42.19
C THR A 285 34.29 11.70 42.96
N VAL A 286 34.17 11.61 44.28
CA VAL A 286 33.91 12.73 45.19
C VAL A 286 34.80 12.62 46.44
N ASP A 287 35.29 13.76 46.92
CA ASP A 287 36.07 13.81 48.15
C ASP A 287 35.13 14.17 49.33
N VAL A 288 34.98 13.23 50.26
CA VAL A 288 34.12 13.35 51.44
C VAL A 288 34.92 14.02 52.57
N ALA A 289 34.54 15.25 52.92
CA ALA A 289 35.07 15.97 54.07
C ALA A 289 34.26 15.66 55.36
N PRO A 290 34.79 15.94 56.56
CA PRO A 290 34.03 15.83 57.81
C PRO A 290 32.85 16.82 57.80
N SER A 291 31.62 16.29 57.76
CA SER A 291 30.42 17.09 57.55
C SER A 291 29.13 16.30 57.87
N ILE A 292 28.21 16.94 58.60
CA ILE A 292 26.83 16.45 58.80
C ILE A 292 25.93 16.69 57.59
N SER A 293 26.34 17.54 56.64
CA SER A 293 25.68 17.73 55.35
C SER A 293 26.34 16.81 54.32
N PRO A 294 25.60 15.91 53.65
CA PRO A 294 26.19 14.97 52.71
C PRO A 294 26.69 15.68 51.44
N VAL A 295 27.86 15.29 50.95
CA VAL A 295 28.26 15.58 49.56
C VAL A 295 27.41 14.71 48.63
N SER A 296 27.07 15.20 47.44
CA SER A 296 26.29 14.44 46.45
C SER A 296 27.19 13.86 45.36
N ALA A 297 27.09 12.56 45.11
CA ALA A 297 27.59 11.92 43.89
C ALA A 297 26.42 11.69 42.94
N ALA A 298 26.40 12.40 41.80
CA ALA A 298 25.34 12.32 40.80
C ALA A 298 25.78 11.44 39.62
N LEU A 299 25.16 10.26 39.46
CA LEU A 299 25.39 9.36 38.33
C LEU A 299 24.31 9.56 37.26
N PRO A 300 24.65 10.19 36.11
CA PRO A 300 23.78 10.20 34.94
C PRO A 300 23.86 8.84 34.23
N TYR A 301 22.71 8.19 34.08
CA TYR A 301 22.56 7.06 33.15
C TYR A 301 22.16 7.58 31.78
N ALA A 302 22.72 6.97 30.75
CA ALA A 302 22.29 7.13 29.37
C ALA A 302 21.74 5.80 28.85
N LEU A 303 20.90 5.89 27.81
CA LEU A 303 20.53 4.73 27.01
C LEU A 303 21.81 4.18 26.34
N ALA A 304 22.00 2.87 26.42
CA ALA A 304 23.18 2.16 25.96
C ALA A 304 22.88 1.14 24.85
N THR A 305 21.60 0.93 24.51
CA THR A 305 21.15 0.06 23.40
C THR A 305 20.46 0.86 22.29
N GLY A 306 20.60 0.39 21.06
CA GLY A 306 19.90 0.90 19.88
C GLY A 306 18.80 -0.04 19.37
N ARG A 307 18.22 0.35 18.24
CA ARG A 307 17.13 -0.36 17.57
C ARG A 307 17.27 -0.24 16.04
N LEU A 308 16.82 -1.25 15.30
CA LEU A 308 16.89 -1.31 13.83
C LEU A 308 15.57 -1.84 13.26
N SER A 309 14.88 -1.07 12.41
CA SER A 309 13.71 -1.53 11.64
C SER A 309 14.16 -2.00 10.27
N VAL A 310 14.00 -3.29 9.98
CA VAL A 310 14.25 -3.88 8.66
C VAL A 310 12.93 -3.99 7.92
N ASN A 311 12.72 -3.06 7.00
CA ASN A 311 11.48 -2.95 6.23
C ASN A 311 11.59 -3.80 4.95
N VAL A 312 10.66 -4.72 4.75
CA VAL A 312 10.62 -5.67 3.65
C VAL A 312 9.44 -5.35 2.72
N GLY A 313 9.72 -5.14 1.44
CA GLY A 313 8.71 -4.86 0.41
C GLY A 313 8.87 -5.72 -0.85
N GLY A 314 7.84 -5.72 -1.71
CA GLY A 314 7.91 -6.25 -3.08
C GLY A 314 7.72 -7.77 -3.27
N LEU A 315 7.75 -8.56 -2.19
CA LEU A 315 7.36 -9.97 -2.23
C LEU A 315 5.83 -10.15 -2.31
N PRO A 316 5.33 -11.23 -2.95
CA PRO A 316 3.91 -11.57 -2.96
C PRO A 316 3.46 -12.07 -1.57
N GLY A 317 2.17 -11.91 -1.26
CA GLY A 317 1.60 -12.35 0.01
C GLY A 317 1.80 -13.85 0.27
N GLY A 318 2.41 -14.19 1.41
CA GLY A 318 2.75 -15.57 1.78
C GLY A 318 4.19 -16.00 1.44
N ALA A 319 4.97 -15.18 0.75
CA ALA A 319 6.40 -15.43 0.55
C ALA A 319 7.25 -14.75 1.63
N SER A 320 8.16 -15.51 2.24
CA SER A 320 9.13 -15.00 3.21
C SER A 320 10.37 -14.40 2.53
N ALA A 321 10.90 -13.31 3.07
CA ALA A 321 12.21 -12.79 2.71
C ALA A 321 13.35 -13.70 3.20
N ALA A 322 14.50 -13.60 2.54
CA ALA A 322 15.73 -14.29 2.92
C ALA A 322 16.84 -13.26 3.20
N ILE A 323 16.62 -12.46 4.25
CA ILE A 323 17.55 -11.44 4.73
C ILE A 323 18.31 -11.96 5.95
N THR A 324 19.60 -11.68 6.05
CA THR A 324 20.41 -11.88 7.26
C THR A 324 20.96 -10.55 7.74
N VAL A 325 20.80 -10.26 9.03
CA VAL A 325 21.34 -9.08 9.70
C VAL A 325 22.47 -9.53 10.63
N THR A 326 23.68 -9.04 10.42
CA THR A 326 24.85 -9.31 11.27
C THR A 326 25.44 -8.03 11.84
N GLY A 327 25.93 -8.03 13.09
CA GLY A 327 26.42 -6.83 13.76
C GLY A 327 27.43 -7.09 14.89
N PRO A 328 27.67 -6.09 15.76
CA PRO A 328 28.61 -6.18 16.88
C PRO A 328 28.33 -7.36 17.83
N ASN A 329 29.35 -7.76 18.59
CA ASN A 329 29.28 -8.87 19.56
C ASN A 329 28.81 -10.21 18.95
N ALA A 330 29.16 -10.46 17.68
CA ALA A 330 28.73 -11.62 16.89
C ALA A 330 27.19 -11.77 16.76
N TYR A 331 26.44 -10.66 16.84
CA TYR A 331 25.00 -10.67 16.57
C TYR A 331 24.72 -11.14 15.14
N SER A 332 23.77 -12.08 14.99
CA SER A 332 23.27 -12.56 13.70
C SER A 332 21.80 -12.98 13.82
N GLN A 333 20.94 -12.49 12.92
CA GLN A 333 19.52 -12.86 12.88
C GLN A 333 18.99 -12.90 11.44
N THR A 334 18.20 -13.93 11.10
CA THR A 334 17.47 -14.02 9.83
C THR A 334 16.14 -13.25 9.94
N ILE A 335 15.79 -12.50 8.89
CA ILE A 335 14.59 -11.65 8.82
C ILE A 335 13.73 -12.11 7.64
N THR A 336 12.52 -12.58 7.93
CA THR A 336 11.58 -13.18 6.96
C THR A 336 10.44 -12.26 6.54
N GLU A 337 10.21 -11.17 7.26
CA GLU A 337 9.18 -10.15 7.00
C GLU A 337 9.63 -8.80 7.58
N THR A 338 8.79 -7.75 7.53
CA THR A 338 9.15 -6.46 8.15
C THR A 338 9.25 -6.61 9.67
N GLN A 339 10.45 -6.43 10.23
CA GLN A 339 10.73 -6.67 11.64
C GLN A 339 11.52 -5.52 12.29
N ALA A 340 11.14 -5.15 13.51
CA ALA A 340 11.92 -4.26 14.36
C ALA A 340 12.77 -5.06 15.34
N LEU A 341 14.06 -4.72 15.41
CA LEU A 341 15.07 -5.30 16.28
C LEU A 341 15.41 -4.30 17.39
N THR A 342 15.52 -4.80 18.62
CA THR A 342 15.67 -3.97 19.85
C THR A 342 16.74 -4.55 20.77
N GLY A 343 17.20 -3.77 21.74
CA GLY A 343 18.27 -4.18 22.65
C GLY A 343 19.64 -4.31 21.97
N LEU A 344 19.79 -3.75 20.76
CA LEU A 344 20.98 -3.89 19.93
C LEU A 344 22.16 -3.14 20.54
N ALA A 345 23.36 -3.73 20.49
CA ALA A 345 24.59 -3.03 20.83
C ALA A 345 24.87 -1.94 19.77
N PRO A 346 25.24 -0.70 20.15
CA PRO A 346 25.55 0.34 19.17
C PRO A 346 26.73 -0.03 18.27
N GLY A 347 26.66 0.34 16.99
CA GLY A 347 27.64 0.00 15.96
C GLY A 347 26.98 -0.34 14.62
N ASP A 348 27.78 -0.83 13.67
CA ASP A 348 27.34 -1.09 12.30
C ASP A 348 26.72 -2.48 12.11
N TYR A 349 25.51 -2.52 11.55
CA TYR A 349 24.80 -3.75 11.21
C TYR A 349 24.76 -3.90 9.70
N THR A 350 25.24 -5.03 9.18
CA THR A 350 25.13 -5.41 7.76
C THR A 350 23.82 -6.16 7.55
N ILE A 351 23.01 -5.72 6.58
CA ILE A 351 21.74 -6.32 6.19
C ILE A 351 21.92 -6.87 4.77
N ALA A 352 22.16 -8.17 4.65
CA ALA A 352 22.35 -8.88 3.40
C ALA A 352 21.05 -9.57 2.95
N ALA A 353 20.61 -9.31 1.71
CA ALA A 353 19.40 -9.87 1.13
C ALA A 353 19.74 -10.87 0.01
N THR A 354 19.27 -12.10 0.14
CA THR A 354 19.48 -13.17 -0.85
C THR A 354 18.24 -13.36 -1.73
N PRO A 355 18.37 -13.90 -2.96
CA PRO A 355 17.22 -14.12 -3.85
C PRO A 355 16.21 -15.11 -3.27
N VAL A 356 14.92 -14.81 -3.44
CA VAL A 356 13.78 -15.64 -2.99
C VAL A 356 13.02 -16.12 -4.20
N THR A 357 12.72 -17.43 -4.28
CA THR A 357 11.79 -17.96 -5.28
C THR A 357 10.41 -18.11 -4.67
N ALA A 358 9.39 -17.48 -5.27
CA ALA A 358 8.00 -17.56 -4.85
C ALA A 358 7.13 -18.01 -6.01
N GLY A 359 6.62 -19.24 -5.95
CA GLY A 359 5.94 -19.89 -7.06
C GLY A 359 6.87 -20.10 -8.26
N ALA A 360 6.50 -19.55 -9.41
CA ALA A 360 7.20 -19.71 -10.69
C ALA A 360 8.27 -18.64 -10.99
N LEU A 361 8.58 -17.79 -10.00
CA LEU A 361 9.34 -16.55 -10.18
C LEU A 361 10.42 -16.37 -9.11
N THR A 362 11.59 -15.87 -9.50
CA THR A 362 12.65 -15.42 -8.60
C THR A 362 12.59 -13.90 -8.40
N TYR A 363 12.81 -13.50 -7.15
CA TYR A 363 12.81 -12.12 -6.67
C TYR A 363 14.17 -11.81 -6.02
N THR A 364 14.76 -10.66 -6.33
CA THR A 364 16.03 -10.22 -5.72
C THR A 364 15.80 -8.98 -4.84
N GLY A 365 16.25 -9.05 -3.59
CA GLY A 365 16.22 -7.90 -2.68
C GLY A 365 17.21 -6.81 -3.12
N ALA A 366 16.72 -5.58 -3.25
CA ALA A 366 17.53 -4.39 -3.52
C ALA A 366 17.50 -3.43 -2.29
N PRO A 367 18.66 -2.98 -1.79
CA PRO A 367 20.00 -3.43 -2.12
C PRO A 367 20.26 -4.87 -1.63
N THR A 368 21.17 -5.59 -2.29
CA THR A 368 21.57 -6.97 -1.92
C THR A 368 22.43 -7.02 -0.66
N SER A 369 23.11 -5.92 -0.33
CA SER A 369 23.74 -5.68 0.97
C SER A 369 23.75 -4.18 1.28
N GLN A 370 23.51 -3.82 2.53
CA GLN A 370 23.64 -2.46 3.05
C GLN A 370 24.18 -2.50 4.48
N VAL A 371 24.88 -1.45 4.91
CA VAL A 371 25.34 -1.28 6.29
C VAL A 371 24.60 -0.11 6.92
N VAL A 372 24.06 -0.31 8.13
CA VAL A 372 23.32 0.70 8.88
C VAL A 372 23.92 0.86 10.28
N ALA A 373 24.42 2.06 10.57
CA ALA A 373 24.89 2.44 11.88
C ALA A 373 23.72 2.55 12.87
N VAL A 374 23.71 1.69 13.89
CA VAL A 374 22.73 1.73 14.98
C VAL A 374 23.34 2.50 16.15
N ALA A 375 22.82 3.69 16.42
CA ALA A 375 23.18 4.47 17.62
C ALA A 375 22.37 4.01 18.85
N ALA A 376 22.86 4.32 20.05
CA ALA A 376 22.08 4.13 21.29
C ALA A 376 20.88 5.08 21.29
N SER A 377 19.70 4.55 20.98
CA SER A 377 18.50 5.35 20.66
C SER A 377 17.23 4.52 20.77
N ALA A 378 16.18 5.11 21.33
CA ALA A 378 14.83 4.55 21.32
C ALA A 378 14.12 4.72 19.96
N VAL A 379 14.65 5.59 19.09
CA VAL A 379 14.27 5.70 17.68
C VAL A 379 15.11 4.69 16.89
N ALA A 380 14.44 3.79 16.18
CA ALA A 380 15.12 2.81 15.35
C ALA A 380 15.79 3.46 14.13
N ALA A 381 17.04 3.07 13.85
CA ALA A 381 17.60 3.22 12.51
C ALA A 381 16.76 2.39 11.52
N THR A 382 16.74 2.74 10.24
CA THR A 382 15.92 2.05 9.24
C THR A 382 16.77 1.47 8.12
N ALA A 383 16.58 0.19 7.84
CA ALA A 383 17.03 -0.49 6.63
C ALA A 383 15.79 -0.81 5.79
N THR A 384 15.86 -0.66 4.47
CA THR A 384 14.76 -1.08 3.58
C THR A 384 15.32 -2.00 2.50
N VAL A 385 14.66 -3.14 2.29
CA VAL A 385 14.97 -4.11 1.23
C VAL A 385 13.70 -4.34 0.42
N THR A 386 13.72 -3.91 -0.83
CA THR A 386 12.62 -4.10 -1.78
C THR A 386 12.97 -5.22 -2.73
N TYR A 387 12.22 -6.31 -2.69
CA TYR A 387 12.34 -7.43 -3.60
C TYR A 387 11.68 -7.10 -4.94
N ALA A 388 12.46 -7.09 -6.02
CA ALA A 388 11.94 -7.00 -7.38
C ALA A 388 11.96 -8.38 -8.04
N VAL A 389 10.91 -8.72 -8.79
CA VAL A 389 10.91 -9.91 -9.65
C VAL A 389 11.94 -9.72 -10.77
N THR A 390 12.80 -10.72 -11.00
CA THR A 390 13.85 -10.67 -12.04
C THR A 390 13.64 -11.65 -13.18
N THR A 391 12.74 -12.63 -13.02
CA THR A 391 12.39 -13.62 -14.03
C THR A 391 10.98 -13.40 -14.59
N GLY A 392 10.75 -13.84 -15.82
CA GLY A 392 9.41 -13.97 -16.40
C GLY A 392 8.96 -15.42 -16.53
N SER A 393 7.93 -15.64 -17.34
CA SER A 393 7.44 -16.96 -17.74
C SER A 393 6.84 -16.92 -19.16
N LEU A 394 6.77 -18.06 -19.82
CA LEU A 394 6.24 -18.22 -21.17
C LEU A 394 5.26 -19.41 -21.22
N VAL A 395 3.99 -19.15 -21.50
CA VAL A 395 3.00 -20.18 -21.83
C VAL A 395 3.12 -20.54 -23.30
N VAL A 396 3.38 -21.81 -23.59
CA VAL A 396 3.30 -22.37 -24.94
C VAL A 396 2.02 -23.19 -25.03
N THR A 397 1.05 -22.69 -25.79
CA THR A 397 -0.27 -23.32 -25.99
C THR A 397 -0.30 -24.10 -27.29
N ILE A 398 -0.57 -25.40 -27.22
CA ILE A 398 -0.70 -26.32 -28.35
C ILE A 398 -2.17 -26.71 -28.51
N THR A 399 -2.70 -26.61 -29.72
CA THR A 399 -4.06 -27.03 -30.09
C THR A 399 -4.08 -27.75 -31.44
N GLY A 400 -5.15 -28.51 -31.72
CA GLY A 400 -5.38 -29.13 -33.03
C GLY A 400 -4.67 -30.46 -33.31
N LEU A 401 -3.80 -30.91 -32.40
CA LEU A 401 -3.29 -32.28 -32.41
C LEU A 401 -4.34 -33.28 -31.86
N PRO A 402 -4.37 -34.54 -32.33
CA PRO A 402 -5.15 -35.60 -31.71
C PRO A 402 -4.69 -35.90 -30.27
N GLN A 403 -5.58 -36.51 -29.48
CA GLN A 403 -5.26 -36.89 -28.10
C GLN A 403 -4.04 -37.83 -28.05
N ALA A 404 -3.15 -37.61 -27.09
CA ALA A 404 -1.88 -38.32 -26.88
C ALA A 404 -0.82 -38.20 -28.00
N VAL A 405 -0.98 -37.29 -28.97
CA VAL A 405 0.07 -36.95 -29.95
C VAL A 405 0.92 -35.80 -29.41
N PRO A 406 2.22 -36.01 -29.10
CA PRO A 406 3.09 -34.95 -28.65
C PRO A 406 3.45 -34.00 -29.80
N ALA A 407 3.57 -32.72 -29.48
CA ALA A 407 4.20 -31.73 -30.34
C ALA A 407 5.74 -31.86 -30.31
N SER A 408 6.42 -31.28 -31.31
CA SER A 408 7.89 -31.19 -31.34
C SER A 408 8.32 -29.72 -31.43
N ILE A 409 8.10 -28.98 -30.34
CA ILE A 409 8.40 -27.54 -30.25
C ILE A 409 9.69 -27.31 -29.48
N THR A 410 10.66 -26.64 -30.11
CA THR A 410 11.87 -26.15 -29.47
C THR A 410 11.70 -24.68 -29.07
N VAL A 411 12.02 -24.34 -27.83
CA VAL A 411 12.09 -22.96 -27.32
C VAL A 411 13.54 -22.62 -27.02
N THR A 412 14.09 -21.60 -27.68
CA THR A 412 15.43 -21.04 -27.38
C THR A 412 15.34 -19.60 -26.89
N GLY A 413 16.32 -19.14 -26.11
CA GLY A 413 16.30 -17.79 -25.53
C GLY A 413 17.65 -17.31 -24.97
N PRO A 414 17.65 -16.22 -24.16
CA PRO A 414 18.84 -15.65 -23.55
C PRO A 414 19.61 -16.66 -22.69
N SER A 415 20.89 -16.37 -22.41
CA SER A 415 21.77 -17.22 -21.57
C SER A 415 21.88 -18.68 -22.06
N ALA A 416 21.82 -18.88 -23.39
CA ALA A 416 21.79 -20.20 -24.04
C ALA A 416 20.64 -21.12 -23.59
N TYR A 417 19.51 -20.55 -23.14
CA TYR A 417 18.32 -21.32 -22.79
C TYR A 417 17.81 -22.15 -23.98
N SER A 418 17.53 -23.42 -23.73
CA SER A 418 16.88 -24.32 -24.70
C SER A 418 15.97 -25.31 -23.97
N ALA A 419 14.74 -25.49 -24.46
CA ALA A 419 13.77 -26.44 -23.92
C ALA A 419 12.93 -27.09 -25.02
N GLN A 420 12.48 -28.32 -24.78
CA GLN A 420 11.51 -29.03 -25.63
C GLN A 420 10.12 -28.98 -24.99
N VAL A 421 9.10 -28.69 -25.80
CA VAL A 421 7.70 -28.59 -25.38
C VAL A 421 6.84 -29.55 -26.21
N ALA A 422 6.38 -30.61 -25.56
CA ALA A 422 5.52 -31.63 -26.16
C ALA A 422 4.01 -31.42 -25.93
N ASN A 423 3.64 -30.66 -24.90
CA ASN A 423 2.26 -30.42 -24.47
C ASN A 423 2.10 -28.96 -24.02
N THR A 424 0.85 -28.45 -24.01
CA THR A 424 0.54 -27.11 -23.47
C THR A 424 1.10 -26.95 -22.05
N SER A 425 2.01 -26.00 -21.86
CA SER A 425 2.81 -25.87 -20.64
C SER A 425 3.34 -24.45 -20.42
N THR A 426 3.74 -24.16 -19.19
CA THR A 426 4.34 -22.88 -18.78
C THR A 426 5.80 -23.09 -18.45
N LEU A 427 6.69 -22.43 -19.18
CA LEU A 427 8.11 -22.35 -18.87
C LEU A 427 8.34 -21.20 -17.88
N SER A 428 8.87 -21.52 -16.70
CA SER A 428 9.02 -20.62 -15.55
C SER A 428 10.47 -20.21 -15.29
N ASN A 429 10.68 -19.22 -14.40
CA ASN A 429 12.02 -18.69 -14.03
C ASN A 429 12.88 -18.28 -15.25
N LEU A 430 12.23 -17.75 -16.30
CA LEU A 430 12.91 -17.37 -17.54
C LEU A 430 13.63 -16.03 -17.38
N THR A 431 14.89 -15.95 -17.82
CA THR A 431 15.62 -14.67 -17.95
C THR A 431 14.88 -13.74 -18.92
N PRO A 432 14.59 -12.47 -18.57
CA PRO A 432 13.92 -11.54 -19.48
C PRO A 432 14.69 -11.33 -20.79
N GLY A 433 13.96 -11.22 -21.90
CA GLY A 433 14.51 -11.10 -23.25
C GLY A 433 13.66 -11.81 -24.30
N THR A 434 14.16 -11.89 -25.53
CA THR A 434 13.46 -12.51 -26.65
C THR A 434 13.70 -14.02 -26.70
N TYR A 435 12.61 -14.79 -26.75
CA TYR A 435 12.62 -16.23 -26.95
C TYR A 435 12.11 -16.54 -28.37
N THR A 436 12.77 -17.46 -29.05
CA THR A 436 12.35 -18.00 -30.35
C THR A 436 11.75 -19.38 -30.12
N ILE A 437 10.52 -19.58 -30.59
CA ILE A 437 9.77 -20.83 -30.46
C ILE A 437 9.52 -21.39 -31.85
N THR A 438 10.11 -22.54 -32.15
CA THR A 438 10.00 -23.24 -33.43
C THR A 438 9.28 -24.58 -33.25
N ALA A 439 8.12 -24.70 -33.88
CA ALA A 439 7.28 -25.87 -33.90
C ALA A 439 7.49 -26.65 -35.20
N ASN A 440 7.80 -27.95 -35.07
CA ASN A 440 7.95 -28.87 -36.19
C ASN A 440 6.65 -29.65 -36.43
N ASN A 441 6.51 -30.25 -37.61
CA ASN A 441 5.38 -31.13 -37.91
C ASN A 441 5.30 -32.32 -36.92
N ALA A 442 4.09 -32.66 -36.48
CA ALA A 442 3.82 -33.83 -35.65
C ALA A 442 3.21 -34.96 -36.48
N VAL A 443 3.34 -36.21 -36.03
CA VAL A 443 2.84 -37.39 -36.75
C VAL A 443 1.96 -38.24 -35.85
N ALA A 444 0.79 -38.64 -36.34
CA ALA A 444 -0.20 -39.47 -35.66
C ALA A 444 -0.54 -40.69 -36.53
N GLY A 445 0.08 -41.83 -36.24
CA GLY A 445 0.03 -43.00 -37.11
C GLY A 445 0.64 -42.69 -38.47
N THR A 446 -0.14 -42.80 -39.55
CA THR A 446 0.28 -42.40 -40.90
C THR A 446 0.12 -40.91 -41.20
N HIS A 447 -0.57 -40.13 -40.36
CA HIS A 447 -1.00 -38.78 -40.70
C HIS A 447 -0.09 -37.69 -40.10
N THR A 448 0.32 -36.74 -40.94
CA THR A 448 1.16 -35.59 -40.57
C THR A 448 0.31 -34.36 -40.29
N TYR A 449 0.65 -33.62 -39.24
CA TYR A 449 0.00 -32.39 -38.78
C TYR A 449 1.03 -31.24 -38.78
N ALA A 450 0.69 -30.11 -39.40
CA ALA A 450 1.58 -28.95 -39.53
C ALA A 450 1.16 -27.81 -38.59
N PRO A 451 2.09 -27.19 -37.84
CA PRO A 451 1.80 -26.04 -36.98
C PRO A 451 1.64 -24.74 -37.77
N THR A 452 0.68 -23.92 -37.36
CA THR A 452 0.49 -22.56 -37.87
C THR A 452 0.50 -21.56 -36.70
N PRO A 453 1.41 -20.55 -36.71
CA PRO A 453 2.62 -20.47 -37.54
C PRO A 453 3.65 -21.53 -37.11
N ALA A 454 4.67 -21.82 -37.94
CA ALA A 454 5.75 -22.74 -37.59
C ALA A 454 6.78 -22.13 -36.61
N THR A 455 6.99 -20.81 -36.64
CA THR A 455 7.91 -20.11 -35.73
C THR A 455 7.26 -18.85 -35.17
N ARG A 456 7.56 -18.50 -33.90
CA ARG A 456 7.25 -17.20 -33.30
C ARG A 456 8.42 -16.70 -32.46
N THR A 457 8.62 -15.39 -32.43
CA THR A 457 9.43 -14.72 -31.39
C THR A 457 8.50 -14.10 -30.35
N VAL A 458 8.87 -14.18 -29.07
CA VAL A 458 8.12 -13.62 -27.95
C VAL A 458 9.08 -13.02 -26.94
N THR A 459 8.88 -11.75 -26.59
CA THR A 459 9.63 -11.10 -25.51
C THR A 459 9.02 -11.48 -24.16
N VAL A 460 9.79 -12.15 -23.32
CA VAL A 460 9.48 -12.41 -21.92
C VAL A 460 10.02 -11.26 -21.09
N THR A 461 9.17 -10.62 -20.28
CA THR A 461 9.55 -9.58 -19.31
C THR A 461 9.56 -10.15 -17.90
N ALA A 462 10.27 -9.50 -16.97
CA ALA A 462 10.18 -9.86 -15.55
C ALA A 462 8.77 -9.52 -15.03
N GLY A 463 8.07 -10.49 -14.44
CA GLY A 463 6.69 -10.30 -14.02
C GLY A 463 5.88 -11.60 -13.86
N ALA A 464 4.74 -11.49 -13.19
CA ALA A 464 3.83 -12.62 -12.96
C ALA A 464 2.90 -12.92 -14.14
N THR A 465 2.71 -11.98 -15.05
CA THR A 465 2.00 -12.23 -16.32
C THR A 465 2.94 -12.96 -17.26
N ALA A 466 2.73 -14.27 -17.45
CA ALA A 466 3.48 -15.01 -18.45
C ALA A 466 3.18 -14.47 -19.86
N ALA A 467 4.23 -14.32 -20.67
CA ALA A 467 4.08 -14.11 -22.10
C ALA A 467 3.46 -15.37 -22.74
N SER A 468 2.87 -15.26 -23.94
CA SER A 468 2.15 -16.38 -24.55
C SER A 468 2.51 -16.60 -26.02
N ALA A 469 2.73 -17.87 -26.39
CA ALA A 469 2.90 -18.32 -27.76
C ALA A 469 1.89 -19.45 -28.04
N ALA A 470 0.99 -19.25 -29.01
CA ALA A 470 0.03 -20.27 -29.42
C ALA A 470 0.44 -20.92 -30.75
N PHE A 471 0.27 -22.24 -30.85
CA PHE A 471 0.55 -23.06 -32.02
C PHE A 471 -0.66 -23.95 -32.29
N THR A 472 -1.39 -23.67 -33.38
CA THR A 472 -2.50 -24.51 -33.83
C THR A 472 -2.00 -25.43 -34.92
N TYR A 473 -2.09 -26.73 -34.68
CA TYR A 473 -1.78 -27.75 -35.67
C TYR A 473 -3.01 -28.06 -36.52
N ALA A 474 -2.82 -28.19 -37.82
CA ALA A 474 -3.83 -28.66 -38.75
C ALA A 474 -3.34 -29.95 -39.43
N LEU A 475 -4.27 -30.83 -39.80
CA LEU A 475 -3.95 -32.00 -40.62
C LEU A 475 -3.37 -31.52 -41.97
N ALA A 476 -2.21 -32.08 -42.34
CA ALA A 476 -1.42 -31.66 -43.51
C ALA A 476 -1.12 -32.82 -44.49
N SER A 477 -1.84 -33.93 -44.32
CA SER A 477 -1.74 -35.13 -45.15
C SER A 477 -3.13 -35.71 -45.43
N GLY A 478 -3.24 -36.45 -46.53
CA GLY A 478 -4.42 -37.23 -46.89
C GLY A 478 -4.06 -38.65 -47.31
N GLY A 479 -4.89 -39.25 -48.16
CA GLY A 479 -4.65 -40.57 -48.71
C GLY A 479 -5.46 -40.85 -49.96
N ILE A 480 -5.09 -41.90 -50.69
CA ILE A 480 -5.81 -42.40 -51.88
C ILE A 480 -6.14 -43.88 -51.67
N ALA A 481 -7.40 -44.24 -51.93
CA ALA A 481 -7.84 -45.63 -52.05
C ALA A 481 -7.94 -45.98 -53.54
N VAL A 482 -6.96 -46.71 -54.07
CA VAL A 482 -6.92 -47.11 -55.48
C VAL A 482 -7.66 -48.43 -55.64
N THR A 483 -8.72 -48.42 -56.44
CA THR A 483 -9.53 -49.60 -56.75
C THR A 483 -9.29 -50.03 -58.20
N ILE A 484 -8.84 -51.26 -58.40
CA ILE A 484 -8.66 -51.85 -59.73
C ILE A 484 -9.82 -52.82 -60.00
N THR A 485 -10.48 -52.66 -61.14
CA THR A 485 -11.62 -53.51 -61.57
C THR A 485 -11.46 -53.96 -63.02
N GLY A 486 -12.28 -54.93 -63.44
CA GLY A 486 -12.36 -55.36 -64.85
C GLY A 486 -11.28 -56.34 -65.33
N LEU A 487 -10.30 -56.70 -64.48
CA LEU A 487 -9.31 -57.73 -64.78
C LEU A 487 -9.79 -59.14 -64.39
N PRO A 488 -9.40 -60.20 -65.13
CA PRO A 488 -9.63 -61.59 -64.72
C PRO A 488 -8.92 -61.92 -63.40
N ASN A 489 -9.51 -62.81 -62.60
CA ASN A 489 -8.94 -63.22 -61.31
C ASN A 489 -7.50 -63.74 -61.45
N GLY A 490 -6.60 -63.30 -60.58
CA GLY A 490 -5.15 -63.55 -60.66
C GLY A 490 -4.36 -62.66 -61.61
N THR A 491 -5.00 -61.77 -62.39
CA THR A 491 -4.30 -60.83 -63.28
C THR A 491 -3.94 -59.54 -62.53
N ALA A 492 -2.65 -59.22 -62.49
CA ALA A 492 -2.14 -57.95 -61.96
C ALA A 492 -2.42 -56.77 -62.90
N GLY A 493 -2.75 -55.61 -62.34
CA GLY A 493 -2.72 -54.34 -63.07
C GLY A 493 -1.30 -53.76 -63.15
N ASP A 494 -1.15 -52.68 -63.92
CA ASP A 494 0.11 -51.92 -64.05
C ASP A 494 -0.20 -50.42 -63.94
N LEU A 495 -0.17 -49.90 -62.71
CA LEU A 495 -0.39 -48.48 -62.39
C LEU A 495 0.89 -47.89 -61.78
N THR A 496 1.18 -46.63 -62.14
CA THR A 496 2.16 -45.78 -61.44
C THR A 496 1.47 -44.53 -60.94
N ILE A 497 1.58 -44.27 -59.63
CA ILE A 497 1.07 -43.07 -58.98
C ILE A 497 2.24 -42.11 -58.77
N THR A 498 2.22 -40.93 -59.39
CA THR A 498 3.18 -39.84 -59.16
C THR A 498 2.53 -38.66 -58.44
N GLY A 499 3.32 -37.85 -57.71
CA GLY A 499 2.78 -36.72 -56.94
C GLY A 499 3.83 -35.73 -56.44
N PRO A 500 3.45 -34.85 -55.48
CA PRO A 500 4.33 -33.82 -54.90
C PRO A 500 5.63 -34.39 -54.33
N ASN A 501 6.65 -33.54 -54.23
CA ASN A 501 7.97 -33.86 -53.67
C ASN A 501 8.68 -35.07 -54.33
N GLY A 502 8.36 -35.36 -55.59
CA GLY A 502 8.94 -36.50 -56.33
C GLY A 502 8.35 -37.86 -55.95
N TYR A 503 7.21 -37.91 -55.26
CA TYR A 503 6.54 -39.16 -54.91
C TYR A 503 6.27 -40.00 -56.17
N SER A 504 6.64 -41.27 -56.13
CA SER A 504 6.32 -42.26 -57.16
C SER A 504 6.11 -43.65 -56.53
N ARG A 505 5.03 -44.35 -56.89
CA ARG A 505 4.74 -45.71 -56.41
C ARG A 505 4.02 -46.53 -57.48
N ALA A 506 4.57 -47.70 -57.79
CA ALA A 506 3.89 -48.72 -58.60
C ALA A 506 2.79 -49.43 -57.79
N VAL A 507 1.68 -49.78 -58.44
CA VAL A 507 0.50 -50.42 -57.86
C VAL A 507 -0.05 -51.46 -58.83
N THR A 508 -0.19 -52.70 -58.37
CA THR A 508 -0.59 -53.85 -59.21
C THR A 508 -1.91 -54.50 -58.78
N ALA A 509 -2.47 -54.06 -57.64
CA ALA A 509 -3.75 -54.51 -57.08
C ALA A 509 -4.42 -53.36 -56.31
N THR A 510 -5.71 -53.52 -55.98
CA THR A 510 -6.45 -52.58 -55.12
C THR A 510 -5.71 -52.34 -53.80
N THR A 511 -5.43 -51.08 -53.46
CA THR A 511 -4.58 -50.68 -52.32
C THR A 511 -5.07 -49.39 -51.68
N LEU A 512 -5.00 -49.32 -50.36
CA LEU A 512 -5.07 -48.06 -49.62
C LEU A 512 -3.67 -47.46 -49.50
N ILE A 513 -3.57 -46.13 -49.54
CA ILE A 513 -2.34 -45.36 -49.31
C ILE A 513 -2.71 -44.16 -48.43
N LEU A 514 -2.10 -44.04 -47.25
CA LEU A 514 -2.34 -42.95 -46.28
C LEU A 514 -1.03 -42.19 -46.02
N GLY A 515 -1.15 -40.98 -45.46
CA GLY A 515 0.02 -40.14 -45.12
C GLY A 515 0.61 -39.38 -46.31
N LEU A 516 -0.13 -39.30 -47.42
CA LEU A 516 0.29 -38.58 -48.61
C LEU A 516 0.30 -37.06 -48.35
N PRO A 517 1.39 -36.33 -48.64
CA PRO A 517 1.39 -34.87 -48.65
C PRO A 517 0.26 -34.32 -49.52
N VAL A 518 -0.40 -33.25 -49.08
CA VAL A 518 -1.51 -32.65 -49.81
C VAL A 518 -1.08 -32.10 -51.17
N GLY A 519 -1.94 -32.23 -52.19
CA GLY A 519 -1.66 -31.84 -53.57
C GLY A 519 -2.24 -32.81 -54.60
N THR A 520 -1.92 -32.58 -55.87
CA THR A 520 -2.42 -33.40 -56.99
C THR A 520 -1.50 -34.58 -57.26
N TYR A 521 -2.06 -35.78 -57.32
CA TYR A 521 -1.40 -37.01 -57.72
C TYR A 521 -1.93 -37.46 -59.08
N THR A 522 -1.05 -37.93 -59.97
CA THR A 522 -1.42 -38.54 -61.25
C THR A 522 -1.33 -40.05 -61.12
N ILE A 523 -2.45 -40.75 -61.35
CA ILE A 523 -2.51 -42.21 -61.45
C ILE A 523 -2.51 -42.55 -62.94
N ALA A 524 -1.34 -42.93 -63.46
CA ALA A 524 -1.20 -43.43 -64.83
C ALA A 524 -1.26 -44.96 -64.84
N ALA A 525 -1.92 -45.54 -65.84
CA ALA A 525 -2.14 -46.97 -65.97
C ALA A 525 -1.75 -47.47 -67.37
N ARG A 526 -1.19 -48.67 -67.45
CA ARG A 526 -0.78 -49.35 -68.69
C ARG A 526 -1.65 -50.56 -68.98
N ALA A 527 -1.70 -50.97 -70.25
CA ALA A 527 -2.41 -52.17 -70.69
C ALA A 527 -1.68 -53.44 -70.23
N VAL A 528 -2.44 -54.46 -69.81
CA VAL A 528 -1.92 -55.72 -69.25
C VAL A 528 -2.41 -56.93 -70.04
N GLY A 529 -1.90 -58.13 -69.71
CA GLY A 529 -2.26 -59.39 -70.38
C GLY A 529 -1.94 -59.35 -71.88
N SER A 530 -0.67 -59.08 -72.24
CA SER A 530 -0.21 -58.87 -73.63
C SER A 530 -1.00 -57.81 -74.43
N GLY A 531 -1.60 -56.83 -73.75
CA GLY A 531 -2.41 -55.78 -74.38
C GLY A 531 -3.87 -56.18 -74.65
N ALA A 532 -4.34 -57.32 -74.14
CA ALA A 532 -5.75 -57.71 -74.20
C ALA A 532 -6.64 -56.82 -73.33
N TRP A 533 -6.10 -56.22 -72.27
CA TRP A 533 -6.85 -55.39 -71.31
C TRP A 533 -6.24 -53.98 -71.21
N ALA A 534 -6.99 -52.96 -71.61
CA ALA A 534 -6.60 -51.56 -71.54
C ALA A 534 -7.31 -50.84 -70.37
N PRO A 535 -6.62 -49.96 -69.61
CA PRO A 535 -7.24 -49.20 -68.52
C PRO A 535 -8.08 -48.03 -69.02
N ASN A 536 -9.23 -47.82 -68.39
CA ASN A 536 -10.14 -46.71 -68.62
C ASN A 536 -10.53 -46.03 -67.28
N PRO A 537 -10.13 -44.77 -67.04
CA PRO A 537 -9.20 -43.97 -67.84
C PRO A 537 -7.76 -44.49 -67.72
N ALA A 538 -6.94 -44.31 -68.76
CA ALA A 538 -5.52 -44.67 -68.74
C ALA A 538 -4.63 -43.69 -67.94
N SER A 539 -5.16 -42.51 -67.58
CA SER A 539 -4.56 -41.59 -66.62
C SER A 539 -5.63 -40.75 -65.96
N GLN A 540 -5.52 -40.48 -64.66
CA GLN A 540 -6.40 -39.57 -63.92
C GLN A 540 -5.64 -38.77 -62.86
N ASN A 541 -6.06 -37.52 -62.64
CA ASN A 541 -5.52 -36.66 -61.60
C ASN A 541 -6.45 -36.66 -60.38
N VAL A 542 -5.87 -36.83 -59.19
CA VAL A 542 -6.57 -36.95 -57.91
C VAL A 542 -6.03 -35.88 -56.96
N ALA A 543 -6.90 -34.98 -56.52
CA ALA A 543 -6.54 -33.96 -55.54
C ALA A 543 -6.64 -34.53 -54.12
N VAL A 544 -5.50 -34.73 -53.46
CA VAL A 544 -5.43 -35.16 -52.06
C VAL A 544 -5.51 -33.93 -51.17
N ALA A 545 -6.71 -33.69 -50.62
CA ALA A 545 -6.97 -32.73 -49.56
C ALA A 545 -6.56 -33.30 -48.19
N PRO A 546 -6.33 -32.47 -47.15
CA PRO A 546 -6.03 -32.97 -45.82
C PRO A 546 -7.26 -33.66 -45.21
N SER A 547 -7.15 -34.96 -44.97
CA SER A 547 -8.27 -35.84 -44.57
C SER A 547 -7.75 -37.15 -43.99
N THR A 548 -8.35 -37.65 -42.91
CA THR A 548 -8.07 -39.00 -42.39
C THR A 548 -8.76 -40.10 -43.21
N SER A 549 -9.77 -39.74 -44.01
CA SER A 549 -10.40 -40.61 -45.01
C SER A 549 -9.73 -40.42 -46.36
N ALA A 550 -9.29 -41.52 -46.98
CA ALA A 550 -8.71 -41.48 -48.32
C ALA A 550 -9.76 -41.17 -49.40
N ILE A 551 -9.36 -40.42 -50.44
CA ILE A 551 -10.18 -40.24 -51.64
C ILE A 551 -10.10 -41.50 -52.52
N THR A 552 -11.23 -42.01 -52.97
CA THR A 552 -11.29 -43.20 -53.84
C THR A 552 -11.01 -42.84 -55.29
N ALA A 553 -10.12 -43.57 -55.93
CA ALA A 553 -9.83 -43.47 -57.36
C ALA A 553 -9.91 -44.86 -58.00
N THR A 554 -10.77 -45.03 -59.00
CA THR A 554 -11.01 -46.33 -59.66
C THR A 554 -10.36 -46.34 -61.03
N VAL A 555 -9.63 -47.42 -61.35
CA VAL A 555 -9.11 -47.71 -62.69
C VAL A 555 -9.76 -49.02 -63.14
N ASN A 556 -10.63 -48.94 -64.15
CA ASN A 556 -11.31 -50.11 -64.69
C ASN A 556 -10.63 -50.57 -65.97
N TYR A 557 -10.21 -51.82 -66.02
CA TYR A 557 -9.70 -52.44 -67.25
C TYR A 557 -10.83 -52.97 -68.13
N VAL A 558 -10.66 -52.85 -69.44
CA VAL A 558 -11.61 -53.31 -70.47
C VAL A 558 -10.87 -54.02 -71.61
N SER A 559 -11.54 -54.92 -72.33
CA SER A 559 -11.00 -55.56 -73.54
C SER A 559 -10.52 -54.50 -74.54
N SER A 560 -9.40 -54.70 -75.24
CA SER A 560 -8.71 -53.63 -75.99
C SER A 560 -9.28 -53.28 -77.39
N VAL A 561 -10.34 -53.95 -77.85
CA VAL A 561 -11.03 -53.67 -79.13
C VAL A 561 -12.50 -53.30 -78.93
N GLY A 562 -12.99 -52.30 -79.66
CA GLY A 562 -14.34 -51.74 -79.54
C GLY A 562 -15.09 -51.65 -80.87
N THR A 563 -16.22 -50.96 -80.84
CA THR A 563 -17.11 -50.71 -81.99
C THR A 563 -17.42 -49.21 -82.10
N LEU A 564 -17.54 -48.69 -83.33
CA LEU A 564 -18.01 -47.34 -83.62
C LEU A 564 -19.28 -47.41 -84.46
N ALA A 565 -20.40 -46.94 -83.92
CA ALA A 565 -21.65 -46.75 -84.65
C ALA A 565 -21.75 -45.28 -85.10
N VAL A 566 -21.71 -45.03 -86.41
CA VAL A 566 -21.87 -43.70 -87.00
C VAL A 566 -23.29 -43.55 -87.54
N THR A 567 -24.09 -42.71 -86.91
CA THR A 567 -25.45 -42.35 -87.32
C THR A 567 -25.41 -41.07 -88.14
N ILE A 568 -26.11 -41.03 -89.27
CA ILE A 568 -26.13 -39.90 -90.19
C ILE A 568 -27.58 -39.44 -90.38
N ASN A 569 -27.84 -38.17 -90.04
CA ASN A 569 -29.18 -37.58 -89.97
C ASN A 569 -29.22 -36.21 -90.69
N GLY A 570 -30.42 -35.73 -91.04
CA GLY A 570 -30.63 -34.35 -91.52
C GLY A 570 -30.36 -34.11 -93.02
N LEU A 571 -29.98 -35.13 -93.78
CA LEU A 571 -30.01 -35.10 -95.25
C LEU A 571 -31.36 -35.64 -95.77
N PRO A 572 -31.85 -35.15 -96.93
CA PRO A 572 -33.03 -35.72 -97.58
C PRO A 572 -32.86 -37.19 -97.97
N ILE A 573 -33.95 -37.96 -98.02
CA ILE A 573 -33.95 -39.35 -98.47
C ILE A 573 -33.36 -39.45 -99.89
N GLY A 574 -32.45 -40.42 -100.08
CA GLY A 574 -31.73 -40.64 -101.34
C GLY A 574 -30.44 -39.84 -101.51
N VAL A 575 -30.13 -38.91 -100.61
CA VAL A 575 -28.88 -38.13 -100.66
C VAL A 575 -27.77 -38.87 -99.91
N ASN A 576 -26.71 -39.26 -100.62
CA ASN A 576 -25.49 -39.81 -100.01
C ASN A 576 -24.80 -38.75 -99.14
N ALA A 577 -24.39 -39.15 -97.94
CA ALA A 577 -23.57 -38.32 -97.08
C ALA A 577 -22.08 -38.36 -97.49
N ALA A 578 -21.34 -37.32 -97.10
CA ALA A 578 -19.91 -37.19 -97.36
C ALA A 578 -19.12 -37.31 -96.04
N VAL A 579 -19.17 -38.50 -95.43
CA VAL A 579 -18.54 -38.79 -94.12
C VAL A 579 -17.35 -39.73 -94.28
N THR A 580 -16.25 -39.46 -93.60
CA THR A 580 -15.06 -40.31 -93.55
C THR A 580 -14.61 -40.54 -92.11
N VAL A 581 -14.38 -41.80 -91.75
CA VAL A 581 -13.87 -42.21 -90.44
C VAL A 581 -12.40 -42.60 -90.59
N THR A 582 -11.51 -41.87 -89.94
CA THR A 582 -10.08 -42.23 -89.81
C THR A 582 -9.72 -42.57 -88.37
N GLY A 583 -8.61 -43.26 -88.12
CA GLY A 583 -8.20 -43.65 -86.77
C GLY A 583 -6.81 -44.29 -86.65
N PRO A 584 -6.50 -44.91 -85.50
CA PRO A 584 -5.21 -45.54 -85.22
C PRO A 584 -4.84 -46.63 -86.23
N GLY A 585 -3.53 -46.90 -86.38
CA GLY A 585 -3.05 -47.93 -87.31
C GLY A 585 -3.29 -47.61 -88.80
N ALA A 586 -3.41 -46.32 -89.15
CA ALA A 586 -3.78 -45.83 -90.48
C ALA A 586 -5.17 -46.32 -90.96
N TYR A 587 -6.08 -46.65 -90.04
CA TYR A 587 -7.47 -46.97 -90.37
C TYR A 587 -8.16 -45.80 -91.09
N SER A 588 -8.85 -46.08 -92.20
CA SER A 588 -9.64 -45.11 -92.95
C SER A 588 -10.82 -45.81 -93.65
N ARG A 589 -12.02 -45.23 -93.56
CA ARG A 589 -13.25 -45.74 -94.20
C ARG A 589 -14.24 -44.61 -94.50
N ALA A 590 -14.63 -44.46 -95.77
CA ALA A 590 -15.74 -43.59 -96.18
C ALA A 590 -17.10 -44.23 -95.85
N LEU A 591 -18.08 -43.39 -95.50
CA LEU A 591 -19.46 -43.76 -95.16
C LEU A 591 -20.45 -42.85 -95.90
N THR A 592 -21.36 -43.43 -96.67
CA THR A 592 -22.45 -42.70 -97.37
C THR A 592 -23.77 -42.71 -96.59
N ALA A 593 -23.92 -43.60 -95.61
CA ALA A 593 -25.11 -43.78 -94.77
C ALA A 593 -24.76 -44.36 -93.39
N THR A 594 -25.71 -44.33 -92.46
CA THR A 594 -25.58 -44.87 -91.09
C THR A 594 -24.97 -46.27 -91.07
N THR A 595 -23.88 -46.46 -90.34
CA THR A 595 -23.04 -47.68 -90.38
C THR A 595 -22.44 -47.99 -89.01
N SER A 596 -22.38 -49.28 -88.64
CA SER A 596 -21.59 -49.76 -87.50
C SER A 596 -20.28 -50.42 -87.94
N ILE A 597 -19.22 -50.20 -87.17
CA ILE A 597 -17.84 -50.61 -87.46
C ILE A 597 -17.26 -51.31 -86.22
N ALA A 598 -17.21 -52.64 -86.22
CA ALA A 598 -16.69 -53.44 -85.11
C ALA A 598 -15.20 -53.81 -85.29
N GLY A 599 -14.55 -54.25 -84.22
CA GLY A 599 -13.15 -54.72 -84.24
C GLY A 599 -12.12 -53.60 -84.28
N LEU A 600 -12.50 -52.38 -83.90
CA LEU A 600 -11.64 -51.21 -83.91
C LEU A 600 -10.68 -51.23 -82.71
N ILE A 601 -9.38 -51.03 -82.95
CA ILE A 601 -8.37 -50.87 -81.89
C ILE A 601 -8.74 -49.66 -81.05
N GLY A 602 -8.73 -49.79 -79.72
CA GLY A 602 -9.07 -48.71 -78.80
C GLY A 602 -8.22 -47.45 -79.01
N GLY A 603 -8.88 -46.30 -79.18
CA GLY A 603 -8.21 -45.03 -79.51
C GLY A 603 -9.14 -44.00 -80.15
N LEU A 604 -8.57 -42.89 -80.60
CA LEU A 604 -9.32 -41.75 -81.13
C LEU A 604 -9.58 -41.89 -82.64
N TYR A 605 -10.85 -41.93 -83.03
CA TYR A 605 -11.28 -41.95 -84.44
C TYR A 605 -11.87 -40.60 -84.83
N THR A 606 -11.39 -40.01 -85.92
CA THR A 606 -11.93 -38.76 -86.47
C THR A 606 -13.03 -39.09 -87.47
N VAL A 607 -14.26 -38.72 -87.13
CA VAL A 607 -15.42 -38.74 -88.02
C VAL A 607 -15.53 -37.36 -88.65
N ALA A 608 -14.94 -37.20 -89.83
CA ALA A 608 -15.01 -35.98 -90.64
C ALA A 608 -16.23 -36.02 -91.56
N ALA A 609 -16.92 -34.89 -91.70
CA ALA A 609 -18.11 -34.73 -92.54
C ALA A 609 -17.96 -33.47 -93.40
N ALA A 610 -18.07 -33.61 -94.72
CA ALA A 610 -18.14 -32.47 -95.63
C ALA A 610 -19.60 -32.00 -95.80
N ALA A 611 -19.78 -30.72 -96.14
CA ALA A 611 -21.08 -30.20 -96.54
C ALA A 611 -21.59 -30.90 -97.81
N VAL A 612 -22.90 -31.15 -97.87
CA VAL A 612 -23.54 -31.81 -99.01
C VAL A 612 -24.57 -30.85 -99.60
N THR A 613 -24.35 -30.41 -100.82
CA THR A 613 -25.30 -29.55 -101.54
C THR A 613 -26.25 -30.42 -102.34
N ASN A 614 -27.53 -30.39 -101.99
CA ASN A 614 -28.59 -31.05 -102.76
C ASN A 614 -29.65 -30.03 -103.17
N SER A 615 -30.04 -30.02 -104.45
CA SER A 615 -31.05 -29.11 -105.02
C SER A 615 -30.88 -27.63 -104.61
N GLY A 616 -29.64 -27.13 -104.61
CA GLY A 616 -29.32 -25.75 -104.27
C GLY A 616 -29.30 -25.40 -102.77
N THR A 617 -29.77 -26.29 -101.90
CA THR A 617 -29.60 -26.13 -100.44
C THR A 617 -28.28 -26.77 -100.00
N THR A 618 -27.38 -25.97 -99.45
CA THR A 618 -26.16 -26.46 -98.80
C THR A 618 -26.50 -26.96 -97.40
N TYR A 619 -26.53 -28.28 -97.24
CA TYR A 619 -26.62 -28.90 -95.92
C TYR A 619 -25.21 -28.97 -95.35
N SER A 620 -24.93 -28.11 -94.38
CA SER A 620 -23.69 -28.18 -93.60
C SER A 620 -23.88 -29.17 -92.46
N PRO A 621 -22.89 -30.04 -92.15
CA PRO A 621 -22.93 -30.79 -90.91
C PRO A 621 -22.82 -29.81 -89.74
N THR A 622 -23.59 -30.03 -88.67
CA THR A 622 -23.52 -29.26 -87.41
C THR A 622 -22.12 -29.30 -86.79
N THR A 623 -21.29 -30.27 -87.16
CA THR A 623 -19.89 -30.40 -86.79
C THR A 623 -19.13 -31.07 -87.93
N ALA A 624 -18.27 -30.33 -88.62
CA ALA A 624 -17.54 -30.80 -89.81
C ALA A 624 -16.44 -31.84 -89.50
N SER A 625 -16.00 -31.95 -88.25
CA SER A 625 -15.22 -33.11 -87.77
C SER A 625 -15.44 -33.32 -86.29
N SER A 626 -15.72 -34.56 -85.89
CA SER A 626 -15.81 -34.95 -84.48
C SER A 626 -14.81 -36.06 -84.18
N ASN A 627 -14.11 -35.95 -83.06
CA ASN A 627 -13.19 -36.98 -82.59
C ASN A 627 -13.91 -37.85 -81.56
N VAL A 628 -14.14 -39.12 -81.90
CA VAL A 628 -14.81 -40.09 -81.04
C VAL A 628 -13.79 -41.10 -80.54
N SER A 629 -13.61 -41.15 -79.22
CA SER A 629 -12.80 -42.20 -78.60
C SER A 629 -13.58 -43.51 -78.66
N VAL A 630 -13.03 -44.50 -79.36
CA VAL A 630 -13.53 -45.88 -79.33
C VAL A 630 -12.92 -46.54 -78.09
N GLY A 631 -13.74 -46.66 -77.06
CA GLY A 631 -13.40 -47.44 -75.87
C GLY A 631 -13.42 -48.93 -76.21
N GLY A 632 -12.36 -49.64 -75.84
CA GLY A 632 -12.35 -51.09 -75.97
C GLY A 632 -13.47 -51.75 -75.15
N GLY A 633 -14.07 -52.81 -75.69
CA GLY A 633 -15.26 -53.47 -75.13
C GLY A 633 -16.58 -52.69 -75.30
N ALA A 634 -16.57 -51.44 -75.77
CA ALA A 634 -17.75 -50.60 -75.89
C ALA A 634 -18.15 -50.33 -77.36
N THR A 635 -19.43 -49.98 -77.56
CA THR A 635 -19.91 -49.34 -78.80
C THR A 635 -19.97 -47.84 -78.58
N SER A 636 -18.94 -47.13 -79.03
CA SER A 636 -18.98 -45.66 -79.10
C SER A 636 -19.90 -45.21 -80.24
N THR A 637 -20.62 -44.11 -80.06
CA THR A 637 -21.54 -43.56 -81.06
C THR A 637 -21.05 -42.20 -81.56
N ALA A 638 -21.04 -42.02 -82.89
CA ALA A 638 -20.91 -40.72 -83.54
C ALA A 638 -22.25 -40.38 -84.22
N THR A 639 -22.70 -39.12 -84.13
CA THR A 639 -23.88 -38.66 -84.88
C THR A 639 -23.50 -37.46 -85.73
N VAL A 640 -23.54 -37.62 -87.05
CA VAL A 640 -23.39 -36.53 -88.02
C VAL A 640 -24.78 -36.05 -88.40
N THR A 641 -25.20 -34.93 -87.81
CA THR A 641 -26.46 -34.26 -88.18
C THR A 641 -26.17 -33.13 -89.14
N TYR A 642 -26.88 -33.10 -90.27
CA TYR A 642 -26.83 -32.04 -91.26
C TYR A 642 -27.96 -31.02 -91.03
N THR A 643 -27.67 -29.72 -91.21
CA THR A 643 -28.59 -28.60 -90.89
C THR A 643 -28.40 -27.39 -91.80
N ALA A 644 -29.44 -26.54 -91.88
CA ALA A 644 -29.32 -25.13 -92.28
C ALA A 644 -29.09 -24.24 -91.04
N SER A 645 -28.33 -23.15 -91.17
CA SER A 645 -27.68 -22.43 -90.04
C SER A 645 -28.47 -21.27 -89.41
N ALA A 646 -28.37 -21.10 -88.08
CA ALA A 646 -28.95 -20.01 -87.27
C ALA A 646 -28.20 -19.83 -85.88
N PRO A 647 -28.57 -18.92 -84.92
CA PRO A 647 -27.59 -18.04 -84.19
C PRO A 647 -27.45 -18.20 -82.62
N PRO A 648 -26.66 -17.34 -81.90
CA PRO A 648 -26.12 -17.55 -80.52
C PRO A 648 -26.82 -16.85 -79.28
N PRO A 649 -26.33 -16.98 -78.00
CA PRO A 649 -27.03 -16.70 -76.70
C PRO A 649 -27.25 -15.23 -76.18
N PRO A 650 -27.90 -15.01 -74.99
CA PRO A 650 -28.55 -13.74 -74.55
C PRO A 650 -27.82 -12.88 -73.46
N SER A 651 -28.54 -11.91 -72.84
CA SER A 651 -28.00 -10.78 -72.05
C SER A 651 -28.83 -10.35 -70.80
N GLY A 652 -28.20 -9.70 -69.80
CA GLY A 652 -28.83 -9.08 -68.62
C GLY A 652 -27.89 -8.15 -67.81
N PRO A 653 -28.35 -7.40 -66.79
CA PRO A 653 -27.52 -6.47 -66.01
C PRO A 653 -26.83 -7.12 -64.80
N ASN A 654 -25.56 -6.80 -64.56
CA ASN A 654 -24.79 -7.24 -63.38
C ASN A 654 -25.23 -6.55 -62.08
N LEU A 655 -25.28 -7.32 -61.00
CA LEU A 655 -25.35 -6.92 -59.60
C LEU A 655 -23.99 -7.19 -58.92
N THR A 656 -23.76 -6.55 -57.77
CA THR A 656 -22.58 -6.75 -56.91
C THR A 656 -22.92 -6.33 -55.48
N ILE A 657 -22.31 -6.96 -54.48
CA ILE A 657 -22.26 -6.37 -53.13
C ILE A 657 -20.94 -5.60 -52.98
N ASP A 658 -21.01 -4.28 -52.89
CA ASP A 658 -19.84 -3.39 -52.76
C ASP A 658 -19.25 -3.42 -51.34
N GLY A 659 -20.12 -3.53 -50.32
CA GLY A 659 -19.72 -3.50 -48.93
C GLY A 659 -20.80 -3.96 -47.96
N MET A 660 -20.38 -4.30 -46.75
CA MET A 660 -21.25 -4.71 -45.65
C MET A 660 -20.62 -4.31 -44.32
N HIS A 661 -21.41 -3.71 -43.43
CA HIS A 661 -21.00 -3.44 -42.04
C HIS A 661 -22.16 -3.56 -41.06
N VAL A 662 -21.83 -3.66 -39.76
CA VAL A 662 -22.79 -3.60 -38.65
C VAL A 662 -22.56 -2.31 -37.86
N GLN A 663 -23.61 -1.55 -37.62
CA GLN A 663 -23.57 -0.23 -37.00
C GLN A 663 -24.43 -0.20 -35.73
N GLN A 664 -23.79 -0.08 -34.56
CA GLN A 664 -24.48 0.02 -33.26
C GLN A 664 -24.69 1.46 -32.77
N VAL A 665 -23.78 2.37 -33.16
CA VAL A 665 -23.80 3.80 -32.78
C VAL A 665 -23.11 4.65 -33.86
N VAL A 666 -21.90 4.23 -34.27
CA VAL A 666 -21.04 4.86 -35.27
C VAL A 666 -20.23 3.75 -35.95
N GLN A 667 -19.98 3.86 -37.26
CA GLN A 667 -19.28 2.81 -38.00
C GLN A 667 -18.66 3.36 -39.29
N THR A 668 -17.44 2.95 -39.61
CA THR A 668 -16.78 3.26 -40.88
C THR A 668 -17.30 2.35 -42.00
N TYR A 669 -17.20 2.77 -43.26
CA TYR A 669 -17.70 1.94 -44.37
C TYR A 669 -17.12 0.53 -44.38
N ALA A 670 -15.83 0.40 -44.05
CA ALA A 670 -15.08 -0.86 -43.97
C ALA A 670 -15.28 -1.66 -42.66
N GLY A 671 -16.19 -1.24 -41.76
CA GLY A 671 -16.53 -1.99 -40.55
C GLY A 671 -15.47 -1.96 -39.43
N THR A 672 -14.62 -0.94 -39.39
CA THR A 672 -13.45 -0.89 -38.48
C THR A 672 -13.72 -0.38 -37.06
N VAL A 673 -14.94 0.09 -36.76
CA VAL A 673 -15.34 0.40 -35.38
C VAL A 673 -15.80 -0.91 -34.70
N PRO A 674 -15.19 -1.32 -33.56
CA PRO A 674 -15.54 -2.56 -32.89
C PRO A 674 -16.96 -2.54 -32.33
N LEU A 675 -17.63 -3.69 -32.39
CA LEU A 675 -18.97 -3.89 -31.87
C LEU A 675 -18.91 -4.27 -30.38
N VAL A 676 -19.87 -3.80 -29.60
CA VAL A 676 -20.04 -4.19 -28.19
C VAL A 676 -20.88 -5.46 -28.10
N ALA A 677 -20.36 -6.48 -27.42
CA ALA A 677 -21.05 -7.74 -27.22
C ALA A 677 -22.38 -7.58 -26.46
N GLY A 678 -23.43 -8.26 -26.91
CA GLY A 678 -24.77 -8.24 -26.31
C GLY A 678 -25.62 -7.01 -26.66
N ARG A 679 -25.09 -6.03 -27.41
CA ARG A 679 -25.82 -4.82 -27.86
C ARG A 679 -26.34 -5.03 -29.29
N SER A 680 -27.61 -4.73 -29.55
CA SER A 680 -28.19 -4.82 -30.91
C SER A 680 -27.59 -3.79 -31.87
N GLY A 681 -27.57 -4.08 -33.17
CA GLY A 681 -27.00 -3.20 -34.19
C GLY A 681 -27.61 -3.41 -35.57
N LEU A 682 -27.52 -2.39 -36.44
CA LEU A 682 -28.04 -2.44 -37.80
C LEU A 682 -26.98 -3.04 -38.74
N LEU A 683 -27.27 -4.20 -39.33
CA LEU A 683 -26.58 -4.67 -40.52
C LEU A 683 -27.00 -3.81 -41.71
N ARG A 684 -26.03 -3.41 -42.53
CA ARG A 684 -26.25 -2.74 -43.81
C ARG A 684 -25.45 -3.46 -44.89
N VAL A 685 -26.12 -3.93 -45.94
CA VAL A 685 -25.50 -4.52 -47.14
C VAL A 685 -25.74 -3.58 -48.32
N PHE A 686 -24.68 -3.19 -49.01
CA PHE A 686 -24.72 -2.20 -50.09
C PHE A 686 -24.58 -2.90 -51.45
N VAL A 687 -25.72 -3.24 -52.06
CA VAL A 687 -25.76 -3.79 -53.42
C VAL A 687 -25.67 -2.64 -54.43
N LYS A 688 -24.89 -2.82 -55.51
CA LYS A 688 -24.91 -1.97 -56.71
C LYS A 688 -25.34 -2.78 -57.93
N SER A 689 -25.85 -2.10 -58.96
CA SER A 689 -25.91 -2.63 -60.32
C SER A 689 -25.00 -1.86 -61.28
N ALA A 690 -24.43 -2.54 -62.26
CA ALA A 690 -23.63 -1.94 -63.32
C ALA A 690 -24.47 -1.03 -64.26
N ALA A 691 -25.79 -1.20 -64.31
CA ALA A 691 -26.68 -0.50 -65.23
C ALA A 691 -27.94 0.07 -64.56
N ALA A 692 -28.62 0.98 -65.25
CA ALA A 692 -29.96 1.40 -64.88
C ALA A 692 -30.93 0.20 -65.00
N ASN A 693 -31.75 -0.02 -63.97
CA ASN A 693 -32.51 -1.24 -63.79
C ASN A 693 -33.82 -0.98 -63.02
N THR A 694 -34.71 -1.97 -63.02
CA THR A 694 -35.95 -2.04 -62.24
C THR A 694 -36.06 -3.35 -61.45
N VAL A 695 -34.91 -3.98 -61.16
CA VAL A 695 -34.85 -5.29 -60.50
C VAL A 695 -34.85 -5.13 -58.97
N THR A 696 -35.45 -6.10 -58.28
CA THR A 696 -35.70 -6.03 -56.83
C THR A 696 -35.15 -7.27 -56.10
N PRO A 697 -33.84 -7.57 -56.23
CA PRO A 697 -33.24 -8.78 -55.71
C PRO A 697 -33.34 -8.85 -54.18
N THR A 698 -33.50 -10.07 -53.68
CA THR A 698 -33.33 -10.33 -52.25
C THR A 698 -31.86 -10.49 -51.90
N VAL A 699 -31.50 -10.24 -50.64
CA VAL A 699 -30.18 -10.53 -50.10
C VAL A 699 -30.32 -11.57 -48.99
N ARG A 700 -29.71 -12.75 -49.16
CA ARG A 700 -29.58 -13.75 -48.11
C ARG A 700 -28.40 -13.38 -47.22
N VAL A 701 -28.58 -13.39 -45.90
CA VAL A 701 -27.48 -13.20 -44.94
C VAL A 701 -27.39 -14.39 -44.02
N ARG A 702 -26.17 -14.89 -43.84
CA ARG A 702 -25.81 -16.07 -43.05
C ARG A 702 -24.91 -15.64 -41.89
N PHE A 703 -25.39 -15.84 -40.67
CA PHE A 703 -24.68 -15.52 -39.43
C PHE A 703 -24.02 -16.77 -38.85
N TYR A 704 -22.78 -16.64 -38.40
CA TYR A 704 -21.99 -17.73 -37.83
C TYR A 704 -21.39 -17.33 -36.48
N ASN A 705 -21.16 -18.32 -35.62
CA ASN A 705 -20.25 -18.22 -34.48
C ASN A 705 -19.05 -19.16 -34.72
N GLY A 706 -17.86 -18.59 -34.94
CA GLY A 706 -16.66 -19.33 -35.29
C GLY A 706 -16.74 -19.99 -36.67
N ALA A 707 -17.09 -21.28 -36.70
CA ALA A 707 -17.39 -22.03 -37.93
C ALA A 707 -18.87 -22.43 -38.05
N THR A 708 -19.64 -22.35 -36.96
CA THR A 708 -21.01 -22.86 -36.88
C THR A 708 -22.00 -21.83 -37.42
N LEU A 709 -22.78 -22.18 -38.45
CA LEU A 709 -23.92 -21.38 -38.91
C LEU A 709 -24.98 -21.34 -37.79
N THR A 710 -25.36 -20.14 -37.34
CA THR A 710 -26.32 -19.95 -36.25
C THR A 710 -27.67 -19.42 -36.72
N SER A 711 -27.71 -18.69 -37.84
CA SER A 711 -28.96 -18.18 -38.42
C SER A 711 -28.79 -17.86 -39.91
N THR A 712 -29.88 -17.94 -40.67
CA THR A 712 -29.98 -17.42 -42.04
C THR A 712 -31.25 -16.59 -42.15
N ILE A 713 -31.13 -15.42 -42.79
CA ILE A 713 -32.25 -14.51 -43.08
C ILE A 713 -32.25 -14.15 -44.56
N THR A 714 -33.38 -13.62 -45.03
CA THR A 714 -33.49 -12.97 -46.34
C THR A 714 -34.03 -11.56 -46.15
N ILE A 715 -33.41 -10.58 -46.80
CA ILE A 715 -33.77 -9.17 -46.77
C ILE A 715 -34.34 -8.80 -48.15
N SER A 716 -35.55 -8.24 -48.19
CA SER A 716 -36.17 -7.73 -49.43
C SER A 716 -35.52 -6.44 -49.89
N ALA A 717 -35.62 -6.13 -51.20
CA ALA A 717 -35.15 -4.86 -51.75
C ALA A 717 -35.86 -3.65 -51.06
N PRO A 718 -35.11 -2.61 -50.67
CA PRO A 718 -35.68 -1.41 -50.03
C PRO A 718 -36.37 -0.45 -51.01
N THR A 719 -36.14 -0.63 -52.31
CA THR A 719 -36.56 0.23 -53.42
C THR A 719 -36.89 -0.61 -54.65
N SER A 720 -37.60 -0.03 -55.63
CA SER A 720 -37.99 -0.68 -56.90
C SER A 720 -36.87 -0.83 -57.93
N SER A 721 -35.62 -0.62 -57.51
CA SER A 721 -34.41 -0.76 -58.32
C SER A 721 -33.18 -0.85 -57.40
N VAL A 722 -32.09 -1.41 -57.92
CA VAL A 722 -30.78 -1.45 -57.27
C VAL A 722 -30.00 -0.17 -57.61
N PRO A 723 -29.41 0.54 -56.63
CA PRO A 723 -28.57 1.72 -56.90
C PRO A 723 -27.39 1.42 -57.83
N GLN A 724 -26.93 2.40 -58.61
CA GLN A 724 -25.67 2.27 -59.37
C GLN A 724 -24.43 2.69 -58.55
N THR A 725 -24.64 3.43 -57.46
CA THR A 725 -23.57 3.93 -56.58
C THR A 725 -23.97 3.75 -55.11
N VAL A 726 -22.96 3.59 -54.24
CA VAL A 726 -23.17 3.48 -52.80
C VAL A 726 -23.51 4.85 -52.21
N ASN A 727 -24.59 4.91 -51.45
CA ASN A 727 -24.93 6.05 -50.61
C ASN A 727 -25.13 5.56 -49.16
N GLN A 728 -24.26 6.00 -48.25
CA GLN A 728 -24.34 5.67 -46.82
C GLN A 728 -25.33 6.57 -46.05
N GLY A 729 -25.58 7.80 -46.51
CA GLY A 729 -26.41 8.80 -45.82
C GLY A 729 -27.93 8.58 -45.93
N THR A 730 -28.36 7.53 -46.62
CA THR A 730 -29.77 7.15 -46.76
C THR A 730 -29.94 5.68 -46.38
N LEU A 731 -31.04 5.32 -45.70
CA LEU A 731 -31.29 3.92 -45.31
C LEU A 731 -31.83 3.09 -46.48
N THR A 732 -32.61 3.68 -47.39
CA THR A 732 -33.20 2.97 -48.54
C THR A 732 -32.20 2.63 -49.65
N SER A 733 -30.94 3.03 -49.55
CA SER A 733 -29.85 2.63 -50.44
C SER A 733 -29.02 1.44 -49.94
N SER A 734 -29.52 0.71 -48.93
CA SER A 734 -28.91 -0.53 -48.44
C SER A 734 -29.97 -1.53 -47.95
N TRP A 735 -29.68 -2.82 -48.08
CA TRP A 735 -30.47 -3.92 -47.52
C TRP A 735 -30.13 -4.00 -46.03
N ASN A 736 -31.11 -3.68 -45.18
CA ASN A 736 -30.88 -3.48 -43.75
C ASN A 736 -31.55 -4.56 -42.90
N TYR A 737 -30.91 -4.94 -41.79
CA TYR A 737 -31.49 -5.84 -40.80
C TYR A 737 -30.99 -5.52 -39.39
N THR A 738 -31.90 -5.39 -38.42
CA THR A 738 -31.53 -5.18 -37.01
C THR A 738 -31.10 -6.50 -36.38
N ILE A 739 -29.80 -6.72 -36.25
CA ILE A 739 -29.24 -7.88 -35.56
C ILE A 739 -29.51 -7.75 -34.05
N PRO A 740 -30.17 -8.75 -33.41
CA PRO A 740 -30.32 -8.77 -31.96
C PRO A 740 -28.98 -8.88 -31.24
N GLY A 741 -28.83 -8.20 -30.10
CA GLY A 741 -27.60 -8.25 -29.30
C GLY A 741 -27.18 -9.66 -28.85
N SER A 742 -28.12 -10.59 -28.69
CA SER A 742 -27.83 -12.02 -28.44
C SER A 742 -27.04 -12.69 -29.57
N THR A 743 -27.12 -12.18 -30.80
CA THR A 743 -26.33 -12.65 -31.96
C THR A 743 -24.98 -11.92 -32.08
N ILE A 744 -24.88 -10.67 -31.59
CA ILE A 744 -23.62 -9.91 -31.57
C ILE A 744 -22.76 -10.34 -30.37
N GLN A 745 -21.96 -11.37 -30.58
CA GLN A 745 -21.06 -11.97 -29.58
C GLN A 745 -19.65 -12.17 -30.17
N PRO A 746 -18.60 -12.28 -29.32
CA PRO A 746 -17.25 -12.64 -29.77
C PRO A 746 -17.29 -13.93 -30.61
N GLY A 747 -16.66 -13.91 -31.78
CA GLY A 747 -16.72 -15.01 -32.76
C GLY A 747 -17.78 -14.84 -33.85
N LEU A 748 -18.60 -13.77 -33.83
CA LEU A 748 -19.54 -13.46 -34.90
C LEU A 748 -18.84 -13.32 -36.26
N ARG A 749 -19.38 -14.01 -37.27
CA ARG A 749 -19.02 -13.81 -38.68
C ARG A 749 -20.28 -13.73 -39.55
N ILE A 750 -20.20 -13.00 -40.67
CA ILE A 750 -21.33 -12.73 -41.55
C ILE A 750 -20.94 -12.97 -43.02
N LEU A 751 -21.83 -13.60 -43.78
CA LEU A 751 -21.71 -13.78 -45.23
C LEU A 751 -23.04 -13.35 -45.87
N ALA A 752 -22.99 -12.51 -46.90
CA ALA A 752 -24.17 -12.03 -47.63
C ALA A 752 -24.11 -12.44 -49.10
N ASP A 753 -25.26 -12.79 -49.67
CA ASP A 753 -25.42 -13.16 -51.08
C ASP A 753 -26.58 -12.36 -51.67
N VAL A 754 -26.38 -11.63 -52.78
CA VAL A 754 -27.47 -11.02 -53.55
C VAL A 754 -28.01 -12.01 -54.58
N ASP A 755 -29.30 -11.90 -54.89
CA ASP A 755 -30.11 -12.87 -55.62
C ASP A 755 -29.73 -14.34 -55.35
N PRO A 756 -29.90 -14.80 -54.09
CA PRO A 756 -29.57 -16.15 -53.64
C PRO A 756 -30.37 -17.28 -54.33
N THR A 757 -31.24 -16.91 -55.27
CA THR A 757 -32.22 -17.73 -55.99
C THR A 757 -32.05 -17.70 -57.51
N ASN A 758 -31.17 -16.84 -58.05
CA ASN A 758 -30.97 -16.62 -59.50
C ASN A 758 -32.30 -16.40 -60.26
N THR A 759 -32.98 -15.32 -59.89
CA THR A 759 -34.29 -14.87 -60.40
C THR A 759 -34.19 -13.62 -61.28
N VAL A 760 -33.08 -12.89 -61.20
CA VAL A 760 -32.66 -11.82 -62.11
C VAL A 760 -31.69 -12.42 -63.11
N SER A 761 -31.94 -12.28 -64.41
CA SER A 761 -30.95 -12.67 -65.43
C SER A 761 -29.80 -11.66 -65.44
N GLU A 762 -28.60 -12.07 -65.05
CA GLU A 762 -27.43 -11.20 -64.93
C GLU A 762 -26.43 -11.36 -66.09
N SER A 763 -25.37 -10.54 -66.10
CA SER A 763 -24.19 -10.74 -66.97
C SER A 763 -23.08 -11.57 -66.31
N SER A 764 -23.09 -11.69 -64.98
CA SER A 764 -22.24 -12.55 -64.16
C SER A 764 -22.89 -12.74 -62.79
N ASP A 765 -22.94 -13.99 -62.31
CA ASP A 765 -23.32 -14.32 -60.93
C ASP A 765 -22.09 -14.41 -60.00
N SER A 766 -20.88 -14.28 -60.56
CA SER A 766 -19.61 -14.62 -59.88
C SER A 766 -19.22 -13.63 -58.77
N ASP A 767 -19.84 -12.46 -58.76
CA ASP A 767 -19.58 -11.32 -57.89
C ASP A 767 -20.74 -10.98 -56.93
N ASN A 768 -21.70 -11.91 -56.79
CA ASN A 768 -22.89 -11.76 -55.93
C ASN A 768 -22.69 -12.10 -54.44
N SER A 769 -21.51 -12.57 -54.02
CA SER A 769 -21.21 -12.89 -52.61
C SER A 769 -20.31 -11.83 -51.95
N PHE A 770 -20.56 -11.53 -50.67
CA PHE A 770 -19.67 -10.69 -49.85
C PHE A 770 -19.35 -11.35 -48.49
N PRO A 771 -18.05 -11.63 -48.20
CA PRO A 771 -16.89 -11.46 -49.08
C PRO A 771 -16.92 -12.32 -50.36
N LEU A 772 -16.27 -11.83 -51.42
CA LEU A 772 -16.25 -12.42 -52.76
C LEU A 772 -15.75 -13.89 -52.80
N ASN A 773 -14.86 -14.26 -51.88
CA ASN A 773 -14.35 -15.63 -51.75
C ASN A 773 -15.30 -16.58 -51.00
N GLY A 774 -16.57 -16.21 -50.80
CA GLY A 774 -17.58 -16.99 -50.09
C GLY A 774 -17.27 -17.27 -48.61
N THR A 775 -16.23 -16.65 -48.04
CA THR A 775 -15.77 -16.92 -46.66
C THR A 775 -16.34 -15.88 -45.70
N PRO A 776 -17.10 -16.27 -44.66
CA PRO A 776 -17.75 -15.30 -43.77
C PRO A 776 -16.78 -14.29 -43.14
N ALA A 777 -17.09 -13.00 -43.28
CA ALA A 777 -16.32 -11.89 -42.73
C ALA A 777 -16.40 -11.90 -41.20
N THR A 778 -15.26 -11.87 -40.52
CA THR A 778 -15.18 -11.80 -39.05
C THR A 778 -15.45 -10.39 -38.56
N MET A 779 -16.28 -10.26 -37.53
CA MET A 779 -16.57 -8.98 -36.87
C MET A 779 -15.72 -8.85 -35.60
N ASP A 780 -15.10 -7.68 -35.38
CA ASP A 780 -14.46 -7.35 -34.10
C ASP A 780 -15.56 -7.07 -33.07
N VAL A 781 -15.92 -8.08 -32.28
CA VAL A 781 -16.92 -7.97 -31.20
C VAL A 781 -16.22 -8.09 -29.85
N ARG A 782 -16.26 -7.00 -29.07
CA ARG A 782 -15.58 -6.88 -27.78
C ARG A 782 -16.59 -6.88 -26.63
N SER A 783 -16.31 -7.67 -25.60
CA SER A 783 -17.03 -7.60 -24.33
C SER A 783 -16.59 -6.37 -23.53
N VAL A 784 -17.54 -5.65 -22.92
CA VAL A 784 -17.26 -4.51 -22.03
C VAL A 784 -17.80 -4.76 -20.63
N PRO A 785 -17.15 -4.30 -19.55
CA PRO A 785 -17.70 -4.38 -18.21
C PRO A 785 -19.01 -3.59 -18.06
N THR A 786 -19.89 -4.04 -17.16
CA THR A 786 -21.06 -3.28 -16.69
C THR A 786 -20.66 -1.87 -16.29
N PHE A 787 -21.41 -0.87 -16.73
CA PHE A 787 -21.22 0.50 -16.26
C PHE A 787 -21.95 0.70 -14.92
N ASN A 788 -21.20 0.77 -13.83
CA ASN A 788 -21.75 0.93 -12.49
C ASN A 788 -21.72 2.42 -12.09
N ILE A 789 -22.89 3.02 -11.90
CA ILE A 789 -23.08 4.44 -11.59
C ILE A 789 -24.02 4.61 -10.38
N ARG A 790 -23.86 5.73 -9.67
CA ARG A 790 -24.75 6.21 -8.61
C ARG A 790 -25.11 7.66 -8.88
N MET A 791 -26.40 7.94 -8.95
CA MET A 791 -26.93 9.31 -9.04
C MET A 791 -27.16 9.87 -7.64
N VAL A 792 -26.82 11.13 -7.43
CA VAL A 792 -26.96 11.82 -6.14
C VAL A 792 -27.85 13.05 -6.34
N PRO A 793 -29.05 13.12 -5.76
CA PRO A 793 -29.80 14.37 -5.70
C PRO A 793 -29.05 15.34 -4.78
N VAL A 794 -28.56 16.44 -5.32
CA VAL A 794 -27.87 17.48 -4.54
C VAL A 794 -28.89 18.53 -4.07
N LEU A 795 -28.94 18.79 -2.77
CA LEU A 795 -29.76 19.79 -2.11
C LEU A 795 -28.90 20.98 -1.68
N GLN A 796 -29.15 22.17 -2.22
CA GLN A 796 -28.46 23.41 -1.84
C GLN A 796 -29.04 23.97 -0.53
N SER A 797 -28.24 24.00 0.54
CA SER A 797 -28.71 24.52 1.85
C SER A 797 -29.06 26.01 1.82
N VAL A 798 -28.48 26.77 0.90
CA VAL A 798 -28.60 28.23 0.79
C VAL A 798 -29.91 28.71 0.15
N ASN A 799 -30.64 27.84 -0.57
CA ASN A 799 -31.85 28.22 -1.31
C ASN A 799 -32.93 27.12 -1.36
N GLY A 800 -32.66 25.91 -0.84
CA GLY A 800 -33.60 24.79 -0.83
C GLY A 800 -33.81 24.09 -2.17
N LEU A 801 -33.06 24.45 -3.22
CA LEU A 801 -33.15 23.81 -4.53
C LEU A 801 -32.49 22.43 -4.50
N GLN A 802 -33.23 21.40 -4.91
CA GLN A 802 -32.75 20.02 -5.03
C GLN A 802 -32.83 19.53 -6.47
N GLY A 803 -31.80 18.85 -6.96
CA GLY A 803 -31.82 18.19 -8.27
C GLY A 803 -32.89 17.10 -8.38
N GLY A 804 -33.72 17.19 -9.42
CA GLY A 804 -34.89 16.33 -9.65
C GLY A 804 -34.61 14.89 -10.12
N VAL A 805 -33.64 14.19 -9.54
CA VAL A 805 -33.38 12.77 -9.81
C VAL A 805 -34.08 11.85 -8.80
N THR A 806 -34.66 10.76 -9.30
CA THR A 806 -35.38 9.73 -8.57
C THR A 806 -35.18 8.37 -9.24
N VAL A 807 -35.44 7.27 -8.54
CA VAL A 807 -35.39 5.92 -9.15
C VAL A 807 -36.32 5.80 -10.38
N GLY A 808 -37.44 6.53 -10.40
CA GLY A 808 -38.41 6.51 -11.50
C GLY A 808 -38.03 7.33 -12.74
N ASN A 809 -36.99 8.16 -12.71
CA ASN A 809 -36.51 8.93 -13.86
C ASN A 809 -35.00 8.84 -14.12
N ALA A 810 -34.25 8.05 -13.34
CA ALA A 810 -32.82 7.80 -13.55
C ALA A 810 -32.50 7.33 -14.98
N ASP A 811 -33.34 6.45 -15.55
CA ASP A 811 -33.15 5.96 -16.92
C ASP A 811 -33.26 7.06 -17.99
N SER A 812 -33.98 8.15 -17.71
CA SER A 812 -34.09 9.31 -18.61
C SER A 812 -32.82 10.16 -18.66
N TYR A 813 -32.03 10.21 -17.58
CA TYR A 813 -30.71 10.85 -17.58
C TYR A 813 -29.65 9.97 -18.26
N LEU A 814 -29.83 8.64 -18.24
CA LEU A 814 -28.91 7.68 -18.87
C LEU A 814 -29.20 7.40 -20.34
N ALA A 815 -30.20 8.07 -20.96
CA ALA A 815 -30.66 7.75 -22.31
C ALA A 815 -29.54 7.92 -23.35
N ASP A 816 -28.89 9.09 -23.39
CA ASP A 816 -27.82 9.38 -24.36
C ASP A 816 -26.50 8.73 -23.95
N THR A 817 -26.24 8.61 -22.64
CA THR A 817 -25.11 7.82 -22.11
C THR A 817 -25.15 6.37 -22.63
N ARG A 818 -26.32 5.75 -22.67
CA ARG A 818 -26.52 4.42 -23.27
C ARG A 818 -26.51 4.46 -24.79
N ALA A 819 -27.15 5.45 -25.42
CA ALA A 819 -27.22 5.56 -26.88
C ALA A 819 -25.83 5.75 -27.52
N LEU A 820 -24.94 6.50 -26.89
CA LEU A 820 -23.67 6.95 -27.45
C LEU A 820 -22.48 6.07 -27.05
N TYR A 821 -22.29 5.75 -25.77
CA TYR A 821 -21.06 5.09 -25.34
C TYR A 821 -21.02 3.57 -25.58
N PRO A 822 -19.80 2.98 -25.65
CA PRO A 822 -19.57 1.54 -25.71
C PRO A 822 -19.94 0.85 -24.38
N ILE A 823 -21.24 0.73 -24.17
CA ILE A 823 -21.91 0.21 -22.98
C ILE A 823 -23.00 -0.77 -23.45
N ASN A 824 -23.14 -1.88 -22.75
CA ASN A 824 -24.31 -2.76 -22.87
C ASN A 824 -25.14 -2.67 -21.58
N THR A 825 -24.68 -3.32 -20.51
CA THR A 825 -25.33 -3.28 -19.20
C THR A 825 -24.95 -2.02 -18.43
N VAL A 826 -25.94 -1.35 -17.85
CA VAL A 826 -25.78 -0.29 -16.84
C VAL A 826 -26.39 -0.77 -15.54
N ASP A 827 -25.63 -0.68 -14.45
CA ASP A 827 -26.12 -0.80 -13.08
C ASP A 827 -26.15 0.63 -12.50
N ALA A 828 -27.36 1.14 -12.27
CA ALA A 828 -27.60 2.49 -11.76
C ALA A 828 -28.45 2.44 -10.50
N ASP A 829 -28.01 3.13 -9.44
CA ASP A 829 -28.83 3.43 -8.28
C ASP A 829 -28.96 4.94 -8.03
N VAL A 830 -29.93 5.33 -7.21
CA VAL A 830 -30.13 6.72 -6.78
C VAL A 830 -29.92 6.77 -5.27
N ARG A 831 -28.95 7.59 -4.85
CA ARG A 831 -28.60 7.80 -3.45
C ARG A 831 -29.68 8.61 -2.74
N ALA A 832 -29.75 8.46 -1.41
CA ALA A 832 -30.34 9.51 -0.58
C ALA A 832 -29.64 10.86 -0.84
N ALA A 833 -30.43 11.94 -0.82
CA ALA A 833 -29.97 13.28 -1.16
C ALA A 833 -28.75 13.71 -0.35
N PHE A 834 -27.88 14.49 -0.96
CA PHE A 834 -26.69 15.07 -0.34
C PHE A 834 -26.86 16.58 -0.22
N THR A 835 -26.75 17.10 1.00
CA THR A 835 -26.86 18.54 1.25
C THR A 835 -25.50 19.20 1.07
N THR A 836 -25.39 20.08 0.06
CA THR A 836 -24.20 20.94 -0.13
C THR A 836 -24.31 22.23 0.68
N SER A 837 -23.17 22.69 1.18
CA SER A 837 -22.98 24.01 1.80
C SER A 837 -22.40 25.06 0.85
N ALA A 838 -22.26 24.73 -0.45
CA ALA A 838 -21.79 25.67 -1.47
C ALA A 838 -22.74 26.87 -1.64
N GLY A 839 -22.20 27.96 -2.21
CA GLY A 839 -23.01 29.09 -2.65
C GLY A 839 -24.07 28.71 -3.69
N ALA A 840 -25.06 29.58 -3.90
CA ALA A 840 -26.09 29.33 -4.91
C ALA A 840 -25.43 29.26 -6.31
N LEU A 841 -25.82 28.27 -7.12
CA LEU A 841 -25.22 28.04 -8.43
C LEU A 841 -25.45 29.23 -9.38
N GLN A 842 -24.38 29.63 -10.07
CA GLN A 842 -24.36 30.76 -11.02
C GLN A 842 -24.01 30.28 -12.42
N SER A 843 -24.56 30.94 -13.45
CA SER A 843 -24.40 30.54 -14.86
C SER A 843 -22.96 30.60 -15.39
N GLY A 844 -22.08 31.36 -14.74
CA GLY A 844 -20.63 31.41 -15.04
C GLY A 844 -19.72 31.08 -13.85
N ASP A 845 -20.25 30.41 -12.81
CA ASP A 845 -19.53 29.97 -11.61
C ASP A 845 -18.56 30.98 -10.96
N ALA A 846 -18.89 32.28 -10.97
CA ALA A 846 -18.02 33.33 -10.42
C ALA A 846 -17.81 33.22 -8.90
N ASN A 847 -18.58 32.37 -8.21
CA ASN A 847 -18.43 32.00 -6.80
C ASN A 847 -17.80 30.62 -6.57
N GLY A 848 -17.40 29.88 -7.61
CA GLY A 848 -16.75 28.57 -7.49
C GLY A 848 -17.63 27.43 -6.95
N ALA A 849 -18.96 27.61 -6.97
CA ALA A 849 -19.92 26.70 -6.37
C ALA A 849 -20.06 25.37 -7.12
N TRP A 850 -19.99 25.37 -8.47
CA TRP A 850 -19.93 24.14 -9.26
C TRP A 850 -18.67 23.35 -8.91
N GLY A 851 -17.50 24.01 -8.87
CA GLY A 851 -16.24 23.38 -8.45
C GLY A 851 -16.31 22.78 -7.03
N GLN A 852 -16.91 23.51 -6.07
CA GLN A 852 -17.12 23.00 -4.72
C GLN A 852 -18.01 21.76 -4.69
N ILE A 853 -19.18 21.76 -5.35
CA ILE A 853 -20.10 20.63 -5.36
C ILE A 853 -19.44 19.40 -6.03
N LEU A 854 -18.63 19.58 -7.07
CA LEU A 854 -17.89 18.49 -7.70
C LEU A 854 -16.82 17.88 -6.77
N SER A 855 -16.19 18.70 -5.93
CA SER A 855 -15.30 18.23 -4.86
C SER A 855 -16.06 17.46 -3.79
N GLU A 856 -17.17 18.02 -3.29
CA GLU A 856 -18.04 17.40 -2.28
C GLU A 856 -18.60 16.05 -2.75
N VAL A 857 -19.03 15.92 -4.01
CA VAL A 857 -19.53 14.66 -4.59
C VAL A 857 -18.41 13.62 -4.74
N ASN A 858 -17.16 14.03 -4.97
CA ASN A 858 -16.01 13.12 -5.03
C ASN A 858 -15.56 12.66 -3.62
N ALA A 859 -15.60 13.57 -2.65
CA ALA A 859 -15.42 13.25 -1.24
C ALA A 859 -16.52 12.28 -0.76
N LEU A 860 -17.77 12.49 -1.17
CA LEU A 860 -18.91 11.59 -0.90
C LEU A 860 -18.72 10.20 -1.51
N ARG A 861 -18.28 10.10 -2.77
CA ARG A 861 -17.93 8.82 -3.43
C ARG A 861 -16.91 8.03 -2.62
N THR A 862 -15.90 8.75 -2.11
CA THR A 862 -14.79 8.18 -1.34
C THR A 862 -15.24 7.78 0.08
N ALA A 863 -16.07 8.59 0.73
CA ALA A 863 -16.65 8.32 2.05
C ALA A 863 -17.67 7.16 2.06
N ASP A 864 -18.49 7.05 1.01
CA ASP A 864 -19.38 5.90 0.77
C ASP A 864 -18.59 4.62 0.40
N GLY A 865 -17.28 4.71 0.20
CA GLY A 865 -16.39 3.58 -0.12
C GLY A 865 -16.66 2.91 -1.47
N SER A 866 -17.25 3.65 -2.42
CA SER A 866 -17.85 3.07 -3.63
C SER A 866 -16.92 3.08 -4.84
N SER A 867 -16.91 1.98 -5.58
CA SER A 867 -16.19 1.85 -6.87
C SER A 867 -16.95 2.42 -8.07
N ARG A 868 -18.25 2.73 -7.90
CA ARG A 868 -19.15 3.32 -8.91
C ARG A 868 -18.68 4.71 -9.34
N TYR A 869 -19.07 5.12 -10.54
CA TYR A 869 -19.11 6.54 -10.91
C TYR A 869 -20.17 7.27 -10.08
N TYR A 870 -19.90 8.49 -9.64
CA TYR A 870 -20.87 9.34 -8.95
C TYR A 870 -21.28 10.48 -9.86
N TYR A 871 -22.59 10.69 -10.03
CA TYR A 871 -23.13 11.84 -10.74
C TYR A 871 -24.03 12.64 -9.81
N GLY A 872 -23.63 13.87 -9.47
CA GLY A 872 -24.47 14.78 -8.68
C GLY A 872 -25.42 15.56 -9.57
N ILE A 873 -26.73 15.30 -9.46
CA ILE A 873 -27.75 16.09 -10.14
C ILE A 873 -28.09 17.29 -9.26
N VAL A 874 -27.83 18.49 -9.78
CA VAL A 874 -28.12 19.79 -9.14
C VAL A 874 -29.32 20.47 -9.78
N LYS A 875 -29.93 21.44 -9.11
CA LYS A 875 -30.98 22.30 -9.67
C LYS A 875 -30.53 23.75 -9.75
N VAL A 876 -30.67 24.35 -10.93
CA VAL A 876 -30.29 25.74 -11.20
C VAL A 876 -31.51 26.66 -11.33
N SER A 877 -31.28 27.97 -11.25
CA SER A 877 -32.28 29.03 -11.40
C SER A 877 -32.21 29.78 -12.74
N TYR A 878 -31.30 29.38 -13.64
CA TYR A 878 -31.03 30.01 -14.93
C TYR A 878 -31.27 29.03 -16.10
N GLY A 879 -31.51 29.56 -17.30
CA GLY A 879 -31.79 28.75 -18.50
C GLY A 879 -30.58 28.43 -19.39
N SER A 880 -29.43 29.09 -19.17
CA SER A 880 -28.20 28.91 -19.94
C SER A 880 -26.97 29.31 -19.13
N GLY A 881 -25.83 28.69 -19.43
CA GLY A 881 -24.58 28.82 -18.68
C GLY A 881 -23.94 27.45 -18.48
N ILE A 882 -23.13 27.31 -17.44
CA ILE A 882 -22.57 26.02 -17.01
C ILE A 882 -23.72 25.06 -16.67
N ALA A 883 -23.69 23.89 -17.31
CA ALA A 883 -24.70 22.84 -17.22
C ALA A 883 -24.20 21.59 -16.47
N GLY A 884 -22.89 21.39 -16.41
CA GLY A 884 -22.21 20.32 -15.70
C GLY A 884 -20.73 20.64 -15.45
N LEU A 885 -20.04 19.77 -14.71
CA LEU A 885 -18.57 19.68 -14.61
C LEU A 885 -18.16 18.24 -14.26
N GLY A 886 -17.04 17.77 -14.78
CA GLY A 886 -16.45 16.46 -14.52
C GLY A 886 -14.94 16.48 -14.35
N TYR A 887 -14.38 15.40 -13.79
CA TYR A 887 -12.92 15.17 -13.75
C TYR A 887 -12.43 14.50 -15.03
N VAL A 888 -11.20 14.83 -15.48
CA VAL A 888 -10.60 14.33 -16.73
C VAL A 888 -9.18 13.74 -16.56
N PRO A 889 -9.03 12.40 -16.50
CA PRO A 889 -10.07 11.41 -16.15
C PRO A 889 -10.43 11.48 -14.65
N GLY A 890 -11.50 10.80 -14.25
CA GLY A 890 -11.86 10.62 -12.84
C GLY A 890 -13.07 9.72 -12.65
N ARG A 891 -13.70 9.79 -11.46
CA ARG A 891 -14.89 8.96 -11.13
C ARG A 891 -16.10 9.73 -10.59
N ALA A 892 -16.07 11.05 -10.65
CA ALA A 892 -17.19 11.90 -10.28
C ALA A 892 -17.46 13.00 -11.32
N ALA A 893 -18.74 13.34 -11.47
CA ALA A 893 -19.26 14.41 -12.32
C ALA A 893 -20.50 15.02 -11.66
N ILE A 894 -20.92 16.21 -12.10
CA ILE A 894 -22.16 16.85 -11.69
C ILE A 894 -22.84 17.53 -12.88
N GLY A 895 -24.16 17.71 -12.82
CA GLY A 895 -24.93 18.37 -13.88
C GLY A 895 -26.36 18.73 -13.48
N TRP A 896 -26.99 19.62 -14.26
CA TRP A 896 -28.31 20.16 -13.97
C TRP A 896 -29.47 19.16 -14.15
N ASP A 897 -30.65 19.48 -13.62
CA ASP A 897 -31.84 18.60 -13.63
C ASP A 897 -32.81 18.81 -14.81
N TYR A 898 -32.39 19.56 -15.84
CA TYR A 898 -33.21 19.87 -17.02
C TYR A 898 -33.24 18.72 -18.04
N LEU A 899 -34.06 17.70 -17.81
CA LEU A 899 -34.38 16.73 -18.86
C LEU A 899 -35.16 17.42 -20.02
N PRO A 900 -34.84 17.13 -21.30
CA PRO A 900 -33.93 16.09 -21.76
C PRO A 900 -32.44 16.49 -21.86
N SER A 901 -32.06 17.77 -21.86
CA SER A 901 -30.66 18.18 -22.10
C SER A 901 -29.69 17.67 -21.01
N ALA A 902 -30.18 17.41 -19.80
CA ALA A 902 -29.41 16.75 -18.75
C ALA A 902 -28.95 15.31 -19.09
N SER A 903 -29.50 14.67 -20.12
CA SER A 903 -29.06 13.35 -20.62
C SER A 903 -27.83 13.46 -21.52
N ASP A 904 -27.85 14.42 -22.46
CA ASP A 904 -26.70 14.79 -23.31
C ASP A 904 -25.54 15.33 -22.44
N VAL A 905 -25.83 16.22 -21.48
CA VAL A 905 -24.85 16.70 -20.48
C VAL A 905 -24.34 15.56 -19.60
N MET A 906 -25.19 14.62 -19.15
CA MET A 906 -24.70 13.44 -18.42
C MET A 906 -23.73 12.60 -19.26
N ALA A 907 -24.01 12.43 -20.56
CA ALA A 907 -23.07 11.76 -21.45
C ALA A 907 -21.76 12.55 -21.57
N HIS A 908 -21.83 13.86 -21.83
CA HIS A 908 -20.68 14.76 -21.96
C HIS A 908 -19.72 14.69 -20.77
N GLU A 909 -20.21 14.91 -19.54
CA GLU A 909 -19.36 14.84 -18.33
C GLU A 909 -18.80 13.44 -18.05
N LEU A 910 -19.55 12.39 -18.42
CA LEU A 910 -19.06 11.02 -18.34
C LEU A 910 -17.93 10.77 -19.35
N GLY A 911 -17.92 11.47 -20.48
CA GLY A 911 -16.80 11.50 -21.44
C GLY A 911 -15.51 12.04 -20.84
N HIS A 912 -15.57 13.15 -20.09
CA HIS A 912 -14.43 13.63 -19.30
C HIS A 912 -13.95 12.57 -18.30
N ASN A 913 -14.88 11.94 -17.58
CA ASN A 913 -14.61 10.83 -16.66
C ASN A 913 -14.02 9.57 -17.35
N PHE A 914 -14.20 9.42 -18.67
CA PHE A 914 -13.53 8.42 -19.52
C PHE A 914 -12.22 8.95 -20.16
N GLY A 915 -11.67 10.06 -19.66
CA GLY A 915 -10.39 10.63 -20.09
C GLY A 915 -10.45 11.37 -21.43
N ARG A 916 -11.58 12.00 -21.77
CA ARG A 916 -11.72 12.80 -23.00
C ARG A 916 -11.63 14.29 -22.73
N PHE A 917 -10.87 14.97 -23.57
CA PHE A 917 -10.88 16.43 -23.71
C PHE A 917 -11.85 16.82 -24.83
N HIS A 918 -12.10 18.11 -24.99
CA HIS A 918 -13.11 18.59 -25.92
C HIS A 918 -12.76 18.37 -27.39
N ALA A 919 -13.77 18.09 -28.22
CA ALA A 919 -13.64 18.23 -29.66
C ALA A 919 -13.47 19.72 -30.03
N PRO A 920 -12.62 20.07 -31.01
CA PRO A 920 -12.41 21.46 -31.44
C PRO A 920 -13.69 22.18 -31.92
N SER A 921 -13.59 23.50 -32.03
CA SER A 921 -14.65 24.43 -32.49
C SER A 921 -15.76 24.75 -31.46
N CYS A 922 -16.66 25.68 -31.85
CA CYS A 922 -17.79 26.22 -31.07
C CYS A 922 -17.47 26.78 -29.67
N GLY A 923 -16.21 27.17 -29.41
CA GLY A 923 -15.81 27.81 -28.16
C GLY A 923 -15.58 26.85 -26.99
N ALA A 924 -15.50 25.54 -27.25
CA ALA A 924 -15.14 24.56 -26.24
C ALA A 924 -13.70 24.80 -25.73
N GLY A 925 -13.52 24.79 -24.40
CA GLY A 925 -12.23 24.99 -23.75
C GLY A 925 -11.33 23.76 -23.81
N GLY A 926 -10.01 23.93 -23.76
CA GLY A 926 -9.05 22.81 -23.66
C GLY A 926 -9.22 21.68 -24.69
N PRO A 927 -9.22 21.97 -26.01
CA PRO A 927 -9.50 20.97 -27.04
C PRO A 927 -8.44 19.84 -27.10
N ASP A 928 -8.90 18.64 -27.46
CA ASP A 928 -8.08 17.50 -27.82
C ASP A 928 -7.39 17.75 -29.17
N ASN A 929 -6.11 18.15 -29.11
CA ASN A 929 -5.29 18.40 -30.30
C ASN A 929 -5.04 17.16 -31.18
N ALA A 930 -5.42 15.95 -30.72
CA ALA A 930 -5.39 14.73 -31.52
C ALA A 930 -6.76 14.38 -32.16
N TYR A 931 -7.81 15.16 -31.93
CA TYR A 931 -9.11 14.97 -32.56
C TYR A 931 -9.02 15.17 -34.10
N PRO A 932 -9.53 14.25 -34.94
CA PRO A 932 -9.19 14.17 -36.36
C PRO A 932 -9.73 15.31 -37.24
N LEU A 933 -10.79 16.00 -36.82
CA LEU A 933 -11.42 17.08 -37.60
C LEU A 933 -11.47 18.38 -36.79
N SER A 934 -10.71 19.40 -37.22
CA SER A 934 -10.60 20.71 -36.55
C SER A 934 -11.90 21.52 -36.48
N ASN A 935 -12.94 21.10 -37.22
CA ASN A 935 -14.28 21.67 -37.17
C ASN A 935 -15.22 20.97 -36.15
N GLY A 936 -14.72 20.00 -35.38
CA GLY A 936 -15.48 19.27 -34.35
C GLY A 936 -16.52 18.28 -34.87
N LYS A 937 -16.59 18.03 -36.19
CA LYS A 937 -17.58 17.12 -36.77
C LYS A 937 -17.25 15.65 -36.53
N ILE A 938 -18.27 14.79 -36.56
CA ILE A 938 -18.06 13.34 -36.59
C ILE A 938 -17.45 12.95 -37.96
N GLU A 939 -16.48 12.04 -37.95
CA GLU A 939 -15.71 11.67 -39.14
C GLU A 939 -16.39 10.59 -39.98
N THR A 940 -17.33 9.85 -39.40
CA THR A 940 -18.08 8.80 -40.09
C THR A 940 -19.54 8.73 -39.62
N PHE A 941 -20.38 8.01 -40.37
CA PHE A 941 -21.82 8.01 -40.11
C PHE A 941 -22.16 7.37 -38.76
N GLY A 942 -23.03 8.03 -38.03
CA GLY A 942 -23.70 7.47 -36.86
C GLY A 942 -25.08 6.89 -37.19
N TYR A 943 -25.65 6.15 -36.24
CA TYR A 943 -27.00 5.61 -36.31
C TYR A 943 -27.61 5.51 -34.90
N ASN A 944 -28.77 6.13 -34.72
CA ASN A 944 -29.57 6.00 -33.51
C ASN A 944 -30.61 4.89 -33.72
N ILE A 945 -30.38 3.75 -33.07
CA ILE A 945 -31.26 2.56 -33.13
C ILE A 945 -32.64 2.78 -32.50
N ALA A 946 -32.78 3.72 -31.55
CA ALA A 946 -34.06 4.00 -30.88
C ALA A 946 -34.99 4.88 -31.72
N THR A 947 -34.43 5.74 -32.60
CA THR A 947 -35.21 6.58 -33.53
C THR A 947 -35.13 6.11 -34.99
N ASN A 948 -34.38 5.03 -35.26
CA ASN A 948 -34.06 4.52 -36.60
C ASN A 948 -33.50 5.60 -37.55
N ALA A 949 -32.64 6.48 -37.04
CA ALA A 949 -32.15 7.65 -37.76
C ALA A 949 -30.63 7.60 -37.96
N LEU A 950 -30.17 7.86 -39.19
CA LEU A 950 -28.75 8.10 -39.48
C LEU A 950 -28.31 9.47 -38.94
N LYS A 951 -27.03 9.56 -38.60
CA LYS A 951 -26.35 10.77 -38.13
C LYS A 951 -25.24 11.10 -39.12
N ASP A 952 -25.47 12.18 -39.86
CA ASP A 952 -24.67 12.60 -41.01
C ASP A 952 -23.44 13.42 -40.59
N THR A 953 -22.31 13.19 -41.29
CA THR A 953 -21.00 13.80 -41.00
C THR A 953 -20.89 15.27 -41.40
N ALA A 954 -21.74 15.75 -42.32
CA ALA A 954 -21.79 17.16 -42.68
C ALA A 954 -22.58 18.01 -41.66
N THR A 955 -23.42 17.39 -40.83
CA THR A 955 -24.37 18.08 -39.95
C THR A 955 -24.25 17.79 -38.45
N ASN A 956 -23.59 16.72 -38.02
CA ASN A 956 -23.46 16.36 -36.60
C ASN A 956 -22.02 16.54 -36.10
N TYR A 957 -21.89 16.96 -34.84
CA TYR A 957 -20.64 17.22 -34.15
C TYR A 957 -20.40 16.20 -33.04
N ASP A 958 -19.14 16.01 -32.62
CA ASP A 958 -18.83 15.08 -31.52
C ASP A 958 -19.50 15.53 -30.21
N LEU A 959 -19.90 14.56 -29.40
CA LEU A 959 -20.48 14.77 -28.07
C LEU A 959 -19.57 15.63 -27.18
N MET A 960 -18.25 15.51 -27.31
CA MET A 960 -17.29 16.33 -26.57
C MET A 960 -17.12 17.74 -27.15
N GLY A 961 -18.01 18.22 -28.03
CA GLY A 961 -17.98 19.60 -28.54
C GLY A 961 -19.16 20.41 -28.05
N TYR A 962 -19.00 21.73 -27.93
CA TYR A 962 -20.12 22.65 -27.68
C TYR A 962 -20.98 22.92 -28.95
N CYS A 963 -20.61 22.33 -30.08
CA CYS A 963 -21.34 22.41 -31.32
C CYS A 963 -22.63 21.58 -31.28
N ASN A 964 -23.67 22.02 -32.00
CA ASN A 964 -24.97 21.35 -32.05
C ASN A 964 -25.45 21.18 -33.51
N PRO A 965 -26.13 20.07 -33.85
CA PRO A 965 -26.49 18.92 -33.01
C PRO A 965 -25.33 17.94 -32.74
N THR A 966 -25.38 17.25 -31.61
CA THR A 966 -24.40 16.27 -31.14
C THR A 966 -24.64 14.83 -31.64
N TRP A 967 -23.56 14.07 -31.74
CA TRP A 967 -23.47 12.60 -31.79
C TRP A 967 -22.05 12.16 -31.40
N ILE A 968 -21.77 10.87 -31.25
CA ILE A 968 -20.39 10.42 -30.97
C ILE A 968 -19.63 10.07 -32.26
N SER A 969 -18.39 10.55 -32.37
CA SER A 969 -17.42 10.17 -33.40
C SER A 969 -16.86 8.76 -33.17
N ALA A 970 -16.29 8.15 -34.21
CA ALA A 970 -15.55 6.90 -34.05
C ALA A 970 -14.28 7.10 -33.20
N TYR A 971 -13.62 8.25 -33.29
CA TYR A 971 -12.50 8.64 -32.43
C TYR A 971 -12.87 8.60 -30.94
N THR A 972 -13.88 9.37 -30.53
CA THR A 972 -14.33 9.42 -29.13
C THR A 972 -14.87 8.05 -28.66
N PHE A 973 -15.64 7.34 -29.50
CA PHE A 973 -16.14 6.00 -29.19
C PHE A 973 -15.01 4.99 -28.95
N ASN A 974 -14.00 4.94 -29.83
CA ASN A 974 -12.86 4.02 -29.72
C ASN A 974 -11.96 4.36 -28.52
N ALA A 975 -11.76 5.64 -28.23
CA ALA A 975 -11.02 6.08 -27.05
C ALA A 975 -11.72 5.65 -25.75
N VAL A 976 -13.05 5.84 -25.64
CA VAL A 976 -13.83 5.42 -24.47
C VAL A 976 -13.90 3.89 -24.35
N LEU A 977 -14.02 3.16 -25.47
CA LEU A 977 -13.97 1.69 -25.49
C LEU A 977 -12.63 1.18 -24.94
N SER A 978 -11.53 1.80 -25.37
CA SER A 978 -10.18 1.46 -24.93
C SER A 978 -9.95 1.82 -23.45
N TYR A 979 -10.41 2.98 -23.01
CA TYR A 979 -10.34 3.40 -21.60
C TYR A 979 -11.11 2.42 -20.69
N ARG A 980 -12.32 2.01 -21.08
CA ARG A 980 -13.15 1.06 -20.32
C ARG A 980 -12.57 -0.36 -20.31
N ALA A 981 -11.84 -0.76 -21.35
CA ALA A 981 -11.12 -2.03 -21.39
C ALA A 981 -9.85 -2.02 -20.52
N ALA A 982 -9.13 -0.89 -20.49
CA ALA A 982 -7.93 -0.71 -19.66
C ALA A 982 -8.23 -0.43 -18.18
N ASN A 983 -9.41 0.12 -17.86
CA ASN A 983 -9.84 0.46 -16.50
C ASN A 983 -11.09 -0.35 -16.06
N PRO A 984 -11.06 -1.70 -16.12
CA PRO A 984 -12.22 -2.51 -15.77
C PRO A 984 -12.57 -2.34 -14.29
N PHE A 985 -13.86 -2.41 -13.96
CA PHE A 985 -14.32 -2.50 -12.58
C PHE A 985 -13.93 -3.86 -11.98
N SER A 986 -12.70 -3.94 -11.48
CA SER A 986 -12.27 -5.08 -10.67
C SER A 986 -13.09 -5.10 -9.38
N ALA A 987 -14.09 -5.99 -9.31
CA ALA A 987 -14.72 -6.36 -8.03
C ALA A 987 -13.65 -6.79 -7.01
N SER A 988 -12.53 -7.35 -7.51
CA SER A 988 -11.29 -7.63 -6.79
C SER A 988 -10.70 -6.46 -6.01
N ALA A 989 -11.04 -5.19 -6.29
CA ALA A 989 -10.64 -4.06 -5.44
C ALA A 989 -11.29 -4.13 -4.03
N ALA A 990 -12.48 -4.72 -3.92
CA ALA A 990 -13.12 -5.02 -2.63
C ALA A 990 -12.65 -6.34 -2.01
N ILE A 991 -11.96 -7.20 -2.78
CA ILE A 991 -11.45 -8.52 -2.34
C ILE A 991 -9.97 -8.41 -1.93
N SER A 992 -9.22 -7.46 -2.51
CA SER A 992 -7.80 -7.18 -2.27
C SER A 992 -7.57 -6.39 -0.96
N GLY A 993 -8.04 -6.93 0.17
CA GLY A 993 -7.73 -6.45 1.52
C GLY A 993 -8.38 -5.12 1.95
N GLY A 994 -9.16 -4.48 1.08
CA GLY A 994 -9.80 -3.18 1.30
C GLY A 994 -11.08 -3.21 2.15
N TYR A 995 -11.14 -4.01 3.23
CA TYR A 995 -12.29 -3.99 4.14
C TYR A 995 -12.53 -2.58 4.70
N ALA A 996 -13.79 -2.14 4.69
CA ALA A 996 -14.19 -0.84 5.24
C ALA A 996 -13.76 -0.74 6.70
N ARG A 997 -12.90 0.24 7.00
CA ARG A 997 -12.23 0.37 8.30
C ARG A 997 -12.11 1.84 8.69
N ARG A 998 -12.04 2.10 10.01
CA ARG A 998 -11.93 3.44 10.56
C ARG A 998 -10.75 4.19 9.93
N GLY A 999 -11.07 5.30 9.26
CA GLY A 999 -10.14 6.17 8.56
C GLY A 999 -10.54 7.64 8.74
N MET A 1000 -9.67 8.55 8.32
CA MET A 1000 -9.96 9.96 8.22
C MET A 1000 -10.01 10.35 6.75
N LEU A 1001 -11.15 10.89 6.33
CA LEU A 1001 -11.34 11.55 5.05
C LEU A 1001 -10.62 12.90 5.07
N VAL A 1002 -9.61 13.05 4.23
CA VAL A 1002 -8.90 14.31 3.96
C VAL A 1002 -9.08 14.64 2.48
N TRP A 1003 -9.62 15.80 2.20
CA TRP A 1003 -10.05 16.21 0.87
C TRP A 1003 -9.84 17.71 0.72
N GLY A 1004 -9.81 18.18 -0.53
CA GLY A 1004 -9.44 19.56 -0.81
C GLY A 1004 -9.34 19.89 -2.29
N ARG A 1005 -9.01 21.14 -2.57
CA ARG A 1005 -8.99 21.76 -3.90
C ARG A 1005 -7.75 22.65 -4.05
N VAL A 1006 -7.19 22.65 -5.25
CA VAL A 1006 -6.26 23.69 -5.75
C VAL A 1006 -6.98 24.33 -6.92
N GLN A 1007 -7.39 25.58 -6.79
CA GLN A 1007 -8.37 26.23 -7.68
C GLN A 1007 -8.11 27.75 -7.73
N ASN A 1008 -8.00 28.36 -8.92
CA ASN A 1008 -7.70 29.79 -9.09
C ASN A 1008 -6.41 30.23 -8.35
N GLY A 1009 -5.40 29.37 -8.35
CA GLY A 1009 -4.17 29.57 -7.56
C GLY A 1009 -4.34 29.62 -6.03
N GLN A 1010 -5.51 29.27 -5.49
CA GLN A 1010 -5.75 29.11 -4.04
C GLN A 1010 -5.64 27.65 -3.64
N VAL A 1011 -5.10 27.40 -2.45
CA VAL A 1011 -5.05 26.08 -1.82
C VAL A 1011 -6.11 25.99 -0.73
N ILE A 1012 -7.09 25.11 -0.92
CA ILE A 1012 -8.22 24.90 -0.02
C ILE A 1012 -8.12 23.48 0.53
N LEU A 1013 -7.79 23.35 1.82
CA LEU A 1013 -8.00 22.12 2.57
C LEU A 1013 -9.44 22.18 3.12
N GLU A 1014 -10.23 21.12 2.92
CA GLU A 1014 -11.62 21.06 3.36
C GLU A 1014 -11.72 20.30 4.71
N PRO A 1015 -12.78 20.50 5.52
CA PRO A 1015 -12.88 19.91 6.85
C PRO A 1015 -12.73 18.39 6.84
N THR A 1016 -11.86 17.87 7.71
CA THR A 1016 -11.58 16.42 7.79
C THR A 1016 -12.63 15.69 8.63
N PHE A 1017 -12.98 14.47 8.23
CA PHE A 1017 -14.05 13.69 8.86
C PHE A 1017 -13.62 12.25 9.12
N GLU A 1018 -14.11 11.65 10.20
CA GLU A 1018 -13.97 10.20 10.41
C GLU A 1018 -14.96 9.43 9.54
N VAL A 1019 -14.49 8.37 8.88
CA VAL A 1019 -15.29 7.50 7.99
C VAL A 1019 -14.94 6.02 8.18
N ASP A 1020 -15.91 5.14 7.97
CA ASP A 1020 -15.72 3.69 7.87
C ASP A 1020 -15.69 3.28 6.38
N ALA A 1021 -14.55 3.49 5.72
CA ALA A 1021 -14.40 3.27 4.28
C ALA A 1021 -13.15 2.43 3.96
N PRO A 1022 -13.05 1.83 2.76
CA PRO A 1022 -11.78 1.32 2.24
C PRO A 1022 -10.73 2.46 2.20
N PRO A 1023 -9.45 2.17 2.46
CA PRO A 1023 -8.39 3.17 2.30
C PRO A 1023 -8.34 3.72 0.87
N SER A 1024 -8.29 5.03 0.74
CA SER A 1024 -8.04 5.74 -0.51
C SER A 1024 -6.78 6.58 -0.30
N LEU A 1025 -5.68 6.21 -0.95
CA LEU A 1025 -4.38 6.88 -0.84
C LEU A 1025 -3.84 7.15 -2.26
N PRO A 1026 -2.94 8.12 -2.44
CA PRO A 1026 -2.32 8.38 -3.74
C PRO A 1026 -1.68 7.12 -4.32
N GLN A 1027 -1.96 6.85 -5.59
CA GLN A 1027 -1.40 5.68 -6.29
C GLN A 1027 0.03 5.94 -6.83
N ARG A 1028 0.46 7.21 -6.82
CA ARG A 1028 1.80 7.66 -7.20
C ARG A 1028 2.15 8.96 -6.45
N PRO A 1029 3.45 9.26 -6.23
CA PRO A 1029 3.91 10.60 -5.87
C PRO A 1029 3.49 11.64 -6.92
N GLY A 1030 3.39 12.90 -6.51
CA GLY A 1030 3.03 14.01 -7.39
C GLY A 1030 3.44 15.38 -6.82
N ARG A 1031 2.86 16.45 -7.39
CA ARG A 1031 3.28 17.84 -7.17
C ARG A 1031 2.77 18.50 -5.88
N HIS A 1032 1.67 18.03 -5.32
CA HIS A 1032 1.12 18.50 -4.05
C HIS A 1032 1.56 17.58 -2.90
N ARG A 1033 1.58 18.06 -1.66
CA ARG A 1033 1.95 17.27 -0.48
C ARG A 1033 0.90 17.40 0.61
N LEU A 1034 0.53 16.27 1.21
CA LEU A 1034 -0.39 16.19 2.34
C LEU A 1034 0.32 15.58 3.54
N GLN A 1035 0.21 16.25 4.69
CA GLN A 1035 0.88 15.85 5.93
C GLN A 1035 -0.10 15.90 7.10
N GLY A 1036 -0.06 14.89 7.97
CA GLY A 1036 -0.74 14.88 9.25
C GLY A 1036 0.26 14.84 10.39
N PHE A 1037 0.03 15.64 11.43
CA PHE A 1037 0.87 15.72 12.62
C PHE A 1037 0.06 15.45 13.89
N GLY A 1038 0.66 14.77 14.86
CA GLY A 1038 0.09 14.53 16.18
C GLY A 1038 0.42 15.63 17.19
N ALA A 1039 0.04 15.38 18.45
CA ALA A 1039 0.02 16.40 19.51
C ALA A 1039 1.40 16.97 19.89
N LEU A 1040 2.48 16.27 19.56
CA LEU A 1040 3.87 16.69 19.82
C LEU A 1040 4.56 17.22 18.54
N GLY A 1041 3.81 17.38 17.44
CA GLY A 1041 4.33 17.77 16.14
C GLY A 1041 4.93 16.61 15.32
N GLU A 1042 4.80 15.37 15.80
CA GLU A 1042 5.27 14.17 15.13
C GLU A 1042 4.44 13.86 13.88
N SER A 1043 5.06 13.47 12.76
CA SER A 1043 4.32 13.09 11.55
C SER A 1043 3.60 11.75 11.75
N LEU A 1044 2.29 11.76 11.51
CA LEU A 1044 1.41 10.58 11.48
C LEU A 1044 1.23 10.03 10.05
N PHE A 1045 1.27 10.92 9.06
CA PHE A 1045 1.36 10.57 7.64
C PHE A 1045 1.99 11.72 6.86
N ASP A 1046 2.64 11.36 5.75
CA ASP A 1046 3.27 12.29 4.81
C ASP A 1046 3.29 11.62 3.43
N PHE A 1047 2.67 12.23 2.43
CA PHE A 1047 2.70 11.75 1.06
C PHE A 1047 2.51 12.89 0.05
N SER A 1048 3.06 12.72 -1.16
CA SER A 1048 2.80 13.60 -2.29
C SER A 1048 1.86 12.97 -3.31
N PHE A 1049 1.17 13.81 -4.10
CA PHE A 1049 0.11 13.41 -5.01
C PHE A 1049 -0.13 14.47 -6.10
N ASP A 1050 -0.76 14.07 -7.21
CA ASP A 1050 -1.47 14.97 -8.12
C ASP A 1050 -2.98 14.82 -7.87
N GLY A 1051 -3.78 15.87 -8.06
CA GLY A 1051 -5.23 15.77 -7.90
C GLY A 1051 -5.96 15.22 -9.15
N GLU A 1052 -7.25 14.93 -9.01
CA GLU A 1052 -8.14 14.73 -10.15
C GLU A 1052 -8.38 16.11 -10.80
N ARG A 1053 -7.91 16.28 -12.06
CA ARG A 1053 -8.05 17.53 -12.82
C ARG A 1053 -9.50 17.77 -13.22
N VAL A 1054 -10.00 18.98 -12.99
CA VAL A 1054 -11.36 19.38 -13.37
C VAL A 1054 -11.38 19.81 -14.84
N ALA A 1055 -12.33 19.31 -15.62
CA ALA A 1055 -12.60 19.78 -16.98
C ALA A 1055 -13.18 21.21 -16.95
N ASP A 1056 -12.89 21.99 -17.98
CA ASP A 1056 -13.50 23.30 -18.29
C ASP A 1056 -13.43 24.40 -17.22
N HIS A 1057 -12.69 24.15 -16.15
CA HIS A 1057 -12.33 25.20 -15.20
C HIS A 1057 -11.41 26.22 -15.90
N PRO A 1058 -11.72 27.54 -15.92
CA PRO A 1058 -11.01 28.52 -16.75
C PRO A 1058 -9.50 28.65 -16.47
N ASP A 1059 -9.06 28.33 -15.25
CA ASP A 1059 -7.66 28.24 -14.84
C ASP A 1059 -6.90 27.14 -15.64
N GLY A 1060 -7.59 26.04 -15.93
CA GLY A 1060 -7.02 24.86 -16.58
C GLY A 1060 -6.07 24.04 -15.69
N THR A 1061 -5.57 24.58 -14.58
CA THR A 1061 -4.72 23.87 -13.60
C THR A 1061 -5.49 23.27 -12.42
N THR A 1062 -6.78 23.58 -12.27
CA THR A 1062 -7.63 23.19 -11.13
C THR A 1062 -7.70 21.68 -10.92
N GLU A 1063 -7.44 21.28 -9.68
CA GLU A 1063 -7.34 19.88 -9.24
C GLU A 1063 -7.97 19.70 -7.86
N HIS A 1064 -8.78 18.64 -7.68
CA HIS A 1064 -9.35 18.27 -6.39
C HIS A 1064 -8.82 16.91 -5.93
N PHE A 1065 -8.97 16.58 -4.64
CA PHE A 1065 -8.60 15.26 -4.12
C PHE A 1065 -9.50 14.82 -2.96
N ALA A 1066 -9.61 13.50 -2.78
CA ALA A 1066 -10.24 12.88 -1.62
C ALA A 1066 -9.55 11.56 -1.25
N PHE A 1067 -8.95 11.53 -0.06
CA PHE A 1067 -8.20 10.39 0.48
C PHE A 1067 -8.80 9.94 1.81
N VAL A 1068 -8.78 8.64 2.07
CA VAL A 1068 -9.14 8.03 3.36
C VAL A 1068 -7.88 7.44 3.95
N VAL A 1069 -7.26 8.20 4.86
CA VAL A 1069 -6.05 7.79 5.59
C VAL A 1069 -6.49 6.83 6.71
N PRO A 1070 -6.07 5.55 6.70
CA PRO A 1070 -6.54 4.58 7.68
C PRO A 1070 -5.89 4.82 9.05
N TYR A 1071 -6.63 4.65 10.14
CA TYR A 1071 -6.10 4.89 11.50
C TYR A 1071 -4.84 4.08 11.82
N GLY A 1072 -4.67 2.89 11.24
CA GLY A 1072 -3.44 2.10 11.40
C GLY A 1072 -2.17 2.80 10.88
N MET A 1073 -2.27 3.60 9.81
CA MET A 1073 -1.17 4.43 9.32
C MET A 1073 -0.85 5.54 10.32
N MET A 1074 -1.89 6.14 10.90
CA MET A 1074 -1.81 7.19 11.93
C MET A 1074 -1.52 6.63 13.34
N ARG A 1075 -1.07 5.38 13.46
CA ARG A 1075 -0.75 4.69 14.74
C ARG A 1075 -1.93 4.64 15.73
N GLY A 1076 -3.16 4.69 15.23
CA GLY A 1076 -4.40 4.76 16.04
C GLY A 1076 -4.75 6.16 16.56
N MET A 1077 -3.93 7.18 16.27
CA MET A 1077 -4.14 8.55 16.72
C MET A 1077 -4.88 9.39 15.66
N GLN A 1078 -5.56 10.44 16.12
CA GLN A 1078 -6.03 11.52 15.25
C GLN A 1078 -4.94 12.58 15.13
N PRO A 1079 -4.70 13.18 13.95
CA PRO A 1079 -3.80 14.32 13.83
C PRO A 1079 -4.41 15.54 14.50
N THR A 1080 -3.60 16.26 15.29
CA THR A 1080 -3.95 17.58 15.82
C THR A 1080 -3.69 18.69 14.80
N ARG A 1081 -2.96 18.39 13.71
CA ARG A 1081 -2.76 19.30 12.57
C ARG A 1081 -2.73 18.53 11.26
N VAL A 1082 -3.47 18.99 10.26
CA VAL A 1082 -3.41 18.49 8.88
C VAL A 1082 -3.03 19.64 7.96
N ARG A 1083 -2.05 19.41 7.08
CA ARG A 1083 -1.43 20.40 6.19
C ARG A 1083 -1.48 19.92 4.74
N LEU A 1084 -1.94 20.79 3.86
CA LEU A 1084 -1.84 20.68 2.41
C LEU A 1084 -0.85 21.72 1.91
N ALA A 1085 0.15 21.31 1.14
CA ALA A 1085 1.09 22.19 0.46
C ALA A 1085 0.97 21.99 -1.06
N ALA A 1086 0.72 23.08 -1.79
CA ALA A 1086 0.45 23.07 -3.22
C ALA A 1086 0.71 24.47 -3.80
N ALA A 1087 1.11 24.57 -5.08
CA ALA A 1087 1.32 25.86 -5.77
C ALA A 1087 2.17 26.92 -5.02
N GLY A 1088 3.10 26.49 -4.16
CA GLY A 1088 3.91 27.39 -3.29
C GLY A 1088 3.20 27.91 -2.03
N GLN A 1089 1.91 27.61 -1.85
CA GLN A 1089 1.11 27.95 -0.67
C GLN A 1089 0.94 26.75 0.27
N GLN A 1090 0.43 27.00 1.48
CA GLN A 1090 0.04 25.97 2.44
C GLN A 1090 -1.31 26.32 3.08
N ALA A 1091 -2.18 25.32 3.25
CA ALA A 1091 -3.42 25.41 4.00
C ALA A 1091 -3.41 24.37 5.12
N GLU A 1092 -3.86 24.76 6.32
CA GLU A 1092 -3.79 23.92 7.52
C GLU A 1092 -5.07 23.98 8.35
N PHE A 1093 -5.49 22.83 8.86
CA PHE A 1093 -6.39 22.75 10.01
C PHE A 1093 -5.61 22.33 11.25
N THR A 1094 -5.91 22.97 12.39
CA THR A 1094 -5.50 22.54 13.72
C THR A 1094 -6.73 22.18 14.56
N SER A 1095 -6.64 21.09 15.32
CA SER A 1095 -7.66 20.74 16.30
C SER A 1095 -7.55 21.68 17.50
N VAL A 1096 -8.54 22.54 17.71
CA VAL A 1096 -8.57 23.39 18.91
C VAL A 1096 -8.85 22.51 20.13
N GLY A 1097 -7.83 22.31 20.97
CA GLY A 1097 -7.97 21.61 22.24
C GLY A 1097 -9.01 22.31 23.13
N SER A 1098 -9.84 21.55 23.84
CA SER A 1098 -11.01 22.06 24.54
C SER A 1098 -10.67 22.93 25.77
N ALA A 1099 -10.33 24.20 25.53
CA ALA A 1099 -10.28 25.26 26.53
C ALA A 1099 -11.61 26.04 26.53
N THR A 1100 -12.26 26.05 27.69
CA THR A 1100 -13.52 26.73 28.05
C THR A 1100 -13.99 27.88 27.16
N ALA A 1101 -15.14 27.70 26.49
CA ALA A 1101 -15.96 28.77 25.93
C ALA A 1101 -17.46 28.52 26.23
N SER A 1102 -18.21 29.59 26.52
CA SER A 1102 -19.64 29.55 26.85
C SER A 1102 -20.49 30.09 25.71
N ALA A 1103 -21.70 29.52 25.51
CA ALA A 1103 -22.87 30.02 24.73
C ALA A 1103 -22.62 30.82 23.42
N ALA A 1104 -23.21 30.55 22.26
CA ALA A 1104 -24.28 29.64 21.78
C ALA A 1104 -24.27 29.74 20.22
N PRO A 1105 -25.25 29.26 19.42
CA PRO A 1105 -26.32 28.29 19.65
C PRO A 1105 -26.12 26.99 18.84
N ARG A 1106 -27.06 26.03 18.92
CA ARG A 1106 -27.01 24.77 18.15
C ARG A 1106 -27.70 24.91 16.80
N GLY A 1107 -26.98 24.66 15.70
CA GLY A 1107 -27.53 24.56 14.35
C GLY A 1107 -26.66 23.72 13.41
N ALA A 1108 -27.29 23.02 12.46
CA ALA A 1108 -26.68 22.41 11.26
C ALA A 1108 -25.36 21.59 11.44
N ALA A 1109 -25.42 20.45 12.13
CA ALA A 1109 -24.34 19.45 12.14
C ALA A 1109 -24.87 18.00 12.06
N ARG A 1110 -25.57 17.66 10.97
CA ARG A 1110 -25.97 16.27 10.62
C ARG A 1110 -25.93 16.09 9.10
N GLY A 1111 -25.00 15.26 8.62
CA GLY A 1111 -24.87 14.95 7.19
C GLY A 1111 -24.02 13.71 6.86
N LEU A 1112 -22.96 13.44 7.64
CA LEU A 1112 -21.99 12.36 7.37
C LEU A 1112 -22.06 11.16 8.35
N ALA A 1113 -23.05 11.13 9.25
CA ALA A 1113 -23.17 10.07 10.26
C ALA A 1113 -24.16 8.96 9.84
N ARG A 1114 -23.67 7.72 9.85
CA ARG A 1114 -24.35 6.41 9.58
C ARG A 1114 -25.89 6.39 9.62
N GLY A 1115 -26.50 5.84 8.57
CA GLY A 1115 -27.85 5.27 8.65
C GLY A 1115 -27.91 4.04 9.57
N PRO A 1116 -29.03 3.80 10.29
CA PRO A 1116 -29.09 2.78 11.33
C PRO A 1116 -29.24 1.35 10.77
N ARG A 1117 -28.40 0.42 11.26
CA ARG A 1117 -28.70 -1.02 11.18
C ARG A 1117 -29.69 -1.38 12.29
N ALA A 1118 -30.91 -1.76 11.94
CA ALA A 1118 -31.79 -2.46 12.87
C ALA A 1118 -31.30 -3.91 13.03
N MET A 1119 -30.96 -4.34 14.25
CA MET A 1119 -30.60 -5.72 14.55
C MET A 1119 -31.66 -6.34 15.47
N GLU A 1120 -32.26 -7.43 15.00
CA GLU A 1120 -33.45 -8.03 15.60
C GLU A 1120 -33.11 -8.93 16.81
N ARG A 1121 -33.51 -8.54 18.03
CA ARG A 1121 -33.60 -9.45 19.19
C ARG A 1121 -34.79 -9.14 20.12
N ARG A 1122 -35.86 -9.91 19.90
CA ARG A 1122 -36.91 -10.38 20.83
C ARG A 1122 -36.88 -9.89 22.29
N ARG A 1123 -38.04 -9.38 22.75
CA ARG A 1123 -38.66 -9.77 24.03
C ARG A 1123 -40.19 -9.86 23.86
N ASP A 1124 -40.84 -10.72 24.63
CA ASP A 1124 -42.23 -11.15 24.43
C ASP A 1124 -43.27 -10.26 25.10
N ALA A 1125 -44.39 -9.98 24.40
CA ALA A 1125 -45.62 -9.42 25.00
C ALA A 1125 -46.90 -9.75 24.18
N ARG A 1126 -47.44 -10.95 24.40
CA ARG A 1126 -48.88 -11.32 24.40
C ARG A 1126 -49.90 -10.60 23.46
N ARG A 1127 -50.38 -11.41 22.48
CA ARG A 1127 -51.79 -11.86 22.31
C ARG A 1127 -52.80 -10.98 21.55
N ALA A 1128 -53.51 -11.64 20.61
CA ALA A 1128 -54.66 -11.20 19.80
C ALA A 1128 -54.39 -10.13 18.71
N GLY A 1129 -55.01 -10.19 17.53
CA GLY A 1129 -55.85 -11.26 16.96
C GLY A 1129 -56.50 -10.88 15.61
N ALA A 1130 -56.87 -11.89 14.82
CA ALA A 1130 -57.73 -11.87 13.62
C ALA A 1130 -57.37 -10.95 12.42
N ALA A 1131 -57.15 -11.59 11.26
CA ALA A 1131 -57.69 -11.14 9.96
C ALA A 1131 -58.89 -12.08 9.62
N PRO A 1132 -59.82 -11.76 8.69
CA PRO A 1132 -59.54 -11.75 7.24
C PRO A 1132 -60.41 -10.78 6.39
N ALA A 1133 -60.36 -10.93 5.04
CA ALA A 1133 -61.37 -10.52 4.03
C ALA A 1133 -61.57 -9.00 3.76
N ASP A 1134 -62.05 -8.51 2.60
CA ASP A 1134 -62.07 -9.02 1.19
C ASP A 1134 -62.29 -7.81 0.21
N ARG A 1135 -62.14 -8.02 -1.10
CA ARG A 1135 -62.61 -7.25 -2.30
C ARG A 1135 -63.07 -5.78 -2.21
N GLY A 1136 -62.63 -4.97 -3.20
CA GLY A 1136 -63.36 -3.76 -3.63
C GLY A 1136 -62.72 -2.91 -4.74
N ASP A 1137 -63.13 -3.11 -5.99
CA ASP A 1137 -63.07 -2.12 -7.10
C ASP A 1137 -64.51 -1.98 -7.65
N PRO A 1138 -65.01 -0.77 -7.93
CA PRO A 1138 -65.05 -0.37 -9.34
C PRO A 1138 -64.79 1.13 -9.61
N ARG A 1139 -64.14 1.40 -10.75
CA ARG A 1139 -63.97 2.75 -11.32
C ARG A 1139 -65.22 3.23 -12.07
N LEU A 1140 -65.55 4.52 -11.97
CA LEU A 1140 -66.45 5.22 -12.91
C LEU A 1140 -65.88 6.56 -13.42
N ARG A 1141 -66.18 6.84 -14.69
CA ARG A 1141 -66.00 8.11 -15.45
C ARG A 1141 -67.33 8.91 -15.35
N PRO A 1142 -67.56 10.14 -15.94
CA PRO A 1142 -66.92 10.70 -17.16
C PRO A 1142 -66.85 12.26 -17.33
N ARG A 1143 -66.48 12.69 -18.56
CA ARG A 1143 -66.57 14.06 -19.17
C ARG A 1143 -65.53 15.10 -18.69
N GLY A 1144 -64.92 15.96 -19.53
CA GLY A 1144 -64.65 15.89 -20.99
C GLY A 1144 -65.08 17.12 -21.82
N ARG A 1145 -64.14 17.70 -22.60
CA ARG A 1145 -64.37 18.49 -23.85
C ARG A 1145 -63.06 18.78 -24.63
N ARG A 1146 -63.17 19.00 -25.95
CA ARG A 1146 -62.22 19.65 -26.89
C ARG A 1146 -62.90 20.94 -27.44
N PRO A 1147 -62.41 21.70 -28.45
CA PRO A 1147 -61.09 21.76 -29.14
C PRO A 1147 -60.50 23.19 -29.23
N GLY A 1148 -59.37 23.36 -29.94
CA GLY A 1148 -58.84 24.65 -30.43
C GLY A 1148 -57.82 24.43 -31.57
N LEU A 1149 -57.75 25.32 -32.57
CA LEU A 1149 -56.93 25.14 -33.78
C LEU A 1149 -56.11 26.40 -34.16
N HIS A 1150 -55.05 26.12 -34.95
CA HIS A 1150 -54.51 26.92 -36.07
C HIS A 1150 -53.48 28.06 -35.91
N ARG A 1151 -52.51 27.96 -36.85
CA ARG A 1151 -51.88 28.98 -37.72
C ARG A 1151 -50.61 29.73 -37.27
N ARG A 1152 -49.57 29.49 -38.10
CA ARG A 1152 -48.47 30.40 -38.49
C ARG A 1152 -48.91 31.86 -38.65
N VAL A 1153 -47.99 32.77 -38.34
CA VAL A 1153 -47.72 34.01 -39.13
C VAL A 1153 -46.19 34.10 -39.34
N VAL A 1154 -45.75 34.83 -40.36
CA VAL A 1154 -44.33 35.10 -40.70
C VAL A 1154 -44.07 36.61 -40.63
N ALA A 1155 -42.91 37.03 -40.12
CA ALA A 1155 -42.45 38.42 -40.23
C ALA A 1155 -40.92 38.52 -40.41
N ARG A 1156 -40.52 39.58 -41.12
CA ARG A 1156 -39.19 40.09 -41.53
C ARG A 1156 -39.44 41.57 -41.95
N PRO A 1157 -38.44 42.43 -42.20
CA PRO A 1157 -36.99 42.34 -41.93
C PRO A 1157 -36.43 43.65 -41.30
N ASP A 1158 -35.19 44.02 -41.62
CA ASP A 1158 -34.56 45.37 -41.61
C ASP A 1158 -34.08 45.97 -40.25
N ASP A 1159 -33.04 46.81 -40.17
CA ASP A 1159 -32.23 47.46 -41.23
C ASP A 1159 -30.70 47.60 -40.91
N VAL A 1160 -29.97 48.26 -41.81
CA VAL A 1160 -28.52 48.38 -42.06
C VAL A 1160 -27.68 49.18 -41.05
N GLY A 1161 -26.39 48.79 -40.92
CA GLY A 1161 -25.27 49.70 -40.63
C GLY A 1161 -24.03 49.36 -41.47
N ARG A 1162 -23.50 50.30 -42.27
CA ARG A 1162 -22.26 50.14 -43.09
C ARG A 1162 -21.18 51.16 -42.68
N GLY A 1163 -19.92 50.70 -42.65
CA GLY A 1163 -18.69 51.52 -42.70
C GLY A 1163 -17.69 50.87 -43.67
N ALA A 1164 -16.82 51.62 -44.35
CA ALA A 1164 -16.14 51.12 -45.54
C ALA A 1164 -14.77 51.74 -45.89
N GLN A 1165 -13.91 50.92 -46.53
CA GLN A 1165 -12.74 51.29 -47.36
C GLN A 1165 -11.52 51.92 -46.62
N ARG A 1166 -10.27 51.88 -47.11
CA ARG A 1166 -9.70 51.50 -48.44
C ARG A 1166 -8.24 50.90 -48.29
N PRO A 1167 -7.64 50.30 -49.36
CA PRO A 1167 -6.27 49.70 -49.39
C PRO A 1167 -5.25 50.74 -50.02
N PRO A 1168 -4.05 50.43 -50.62
CA PRO A 1168 -3.44 49.13 -51.01
C PRO A 1168 -1.89 48.97 -50.93
N ALA A 1169 -1.40 47.77 -51.29
CA ALA A 1169 -0.18 47.57 -52.09
C ALA A 1169 -0.24 46.23 -52.88
N ARG A 1170 0.52 46.12 -53.98
CA ARG A 1170 0.73 44.89 -54.78
C ARG A 1170 2.18 44.87 -55.29
N GLN A 1171 2.80 43.70 -55.41
CA GLN A 1171 3.55 43.35 -56.62
C GLN A 1171 3.66 41.83 -56.82
N ARG A 1172 4.35 41.38 -57.88
CA ARG A 1172 4.18 40.06 -58.51
C ARG A 1172 5.50 39.32 -58.73
N VAL A 1173 5.43 38.00 -58.56
CA VAL A 1173 5.97 36.92 -59.43
C VAL A 1173 7.37 37.12 -60.05
N ALA A 1174 8.26 36.20 -59.70
CA ALA A 1174 9.24 35.63 -60.63
C ALA A 1174 9.25 34.10 -60.48
N VAL A 1175 9.47 33.38 -61.57
CA VAL A 1175 9.58 31.91 -61.61
C VAL A 1175 10.88 31.53 -62.30
N ARG A 1176 11.66 30.60 -61.74
CA ARG A 1176 12.55 29.74 -62.54
C ARG A 1176 12.96 28.46 -61.82
N THR A 1177 13.25 27.45 -62.64
CA THR A 1177 13.67 26.10 -62.31
C THR A 1177 15.20 25.95 -62.38
N ALA A 1178 15.76 25.07 -61.55
CA ALA A 1178 17.02 24.35 -61.77
C ALA A 1178 17.10 23.15 -60.81
N ALA A 1179 18.04 22.22 -61.02
CA ALA A 1179 18.15 20.97 -60.27
C ALA A 1179 19.60 20.63 -59.87
N SER A 1180 19.73 19.70 -58.92
CA SER A 1180 20.89 18.83 -58.64
C SER A 1180 22.20 19.40 -58.08
N ALA A 1181 22.59 18.84 -56.91
CA ALA A 1181 23.95 18.60 -56.41
C ALA A 1181 24.89 19.83 -56.19
N LEU A 1182 25.82 19.86 -55.23
CA LEU A 1182 26.59 18.80 -54.55
C LEU A 1182 26.74 19.05 -53.02
N ALA A 1183 27.06 18.01 -52.26
CA ALA A 1183 27.73 18.10 -50.93
C ALA A 1183 29.26 18.21 -51.11
N PRO A 1184 30.09 18.45 -50.06
CA PRO A 1184 30.70 17.28 -49.39
C PRO A 1184 31.29 17.47 -47.94
N ARG A 1185 31.59 16.33 -47.27
CA ARG A 1185 32.66 16.09 -46.24
C ARG A 1185 32.52 16.82 -44.88
N LEU A 1186 33.03 16.34 -43.72
CA LEU A 1186 33.68 15.10 -43.20
C LEU A 1186 33.54 15.16 -41.64
N ALA A 1187 33.94 14.26 -40.73
CA ALA A 1187 34.67 12.97 -40.64
C ALA A 1187 34.28 12.33 -39.27
N ASP A 1188 34.47 11.04 -38.95
CA ASP A 1188 34.78 9.81 -39.71
C ASP A 1188 34.24 8.60 -38.92
N ASP A 1189 34.15 7.43 -39.57
CA ASP A 1189 33.76 6.10 -39.02
C ASP A 1189 35.06 5.31 -38.59
N PRO A 1190 35.16 3.98 -38.32
CA PRO A 1190 34.45 2.85 -38.97
C PRO A 1190 34.01 1.62 -38.11
N ALA A 1191 33.17 0.79 -38.76
CA ALA A 1191 32.91 -0.64 -38.55
C ALA A 1191 31.92 -1.06 -37.43
N HIS A 1192 30.74 -1.62 -37.73
CA HIS A 1192 30.40 -2.91 -38.40
C HIS A 1192 30.63 -4.14 -37.48
N ASP A 1193 29.71 -5.11 -37.36
CA ASP A 1193 28.42 -5.31 -38.04
C ASP A 1193 27.36 -6.02 -37.16
N GLY A 1194 26.10 -6.00 -37.57
CA GLY A 1194 24.99 -6.77 -36.96
C GLY A 1194 24.88 -8.22 -37.49
N LEU A 1195 23.91 -9.03 -37.06
CA LEU A 1195 22.68 -8.79 -36.27
C LEU A 1195 22.41 -9.95 -35.29
#